data_AF-A6VN85-F1
#
_entry.id   AF-A6VN85-F1
#
_cell.length_a   1.000
_cell.length_b   1.000
_cell.length_c   1.000
_cell.angle_alpha   90.00
_cell.angle_beta   90.00
_cell.angle_gamma   90.00
#
_symmetry.space_group_name_H-M   'P 1'
#
loop_
_entity.id
_entity.type
_entity.pdbx_description
1 polymer ?
#
loop_
_entity_poly.entity_id
_entity_poly.type
_entity_poly.pdbx_seq_one_letter_code
_entity_poly.pdbx_strand_id
1 'polypeptide(L)'
;MFQNNPLLSQLKQQLHDSKPHVEGVVKGTDKAYGFLETDKETFFIAPPAMKKVMHGDKIKATIETIGDKKQADPEELIEPMLTRFIAKVRFNKDKKLQVLADHPNINQPIGAAQTKAVKEELHEGDWVVATLKTHPLRDDRFFYAQIVEFICRAEDEFAPWWVTLARHQQSRYPVQGQDSYKMLDPQTRKDLTALHFVTIDSESTQDMDDALYIEPLEQNGEQTGWKLTVAIADPTAYIAADSQIEKDARQRCFTNYLPGFNIPMLPRELSDELCSLMENETRAALVCRLQTDLQGELQGKPEFLLADVQSKAKLAYNRVSDYLEQAEGAWQPENETTKQQIHWLHRFALTRINWRKTHGLLFKEKPDYSFVLADNGHVQEIKAEYRRIANQIVEESMIVANICCAHYLADNAKTGIFNTHAGFDKKFLPNAHHFLMTNLSNAQNQDELTVRYSVENLATLEGYCRMRHDIEPIDGDYLEFRLRRFLTFAEFKSELAPHFGLGLTGYATWTSPIRKYSDMVNHRLIKACIAEQACLKPSDDILTRLQEARKQNRMVERDIADWLYCRYLADKVENKPEFQAEVQDCMRGGLRVQLLENGASVFVPASTIHPNKEEIQVNSDELAFYINGERRYKIGDIVNIQLTEVKEETRSLIGNLVL
;
A
#
# COMPACT_ATOMS: atom_id res chain seq x y z
N MET A 1 -55.34 27.92 -29.23
CA MET A 1 -54.36 28.90 -29.73
C MET A 1 -53.12 29.08 -28.85
N PHE A 2 -53.09 28.67 -27.57
CA PHE A 2 -51.98 29.00 -26.65
C PHE A 2 -50.79 28.03 -26.62
N GLN A 3 -50.79 26.94 -27.39
CA GLN A 3 -49.72 25.94 -27.30
C GLN A 3 -48.43 26.32 -28.05
N ASN A 4 -48.51 27.17 -29.09
CA ASN A 4 -47.35 27.53 -29.93
C ASN A 4 -47.13 29.06 -30.00
N ASN A 5 -47.18 29.77 -28.87
CA ASN A 5 -46.87 31.20 -28.83
C ASN A 5 -45.36 31.41 -28.57
N PRO A 6 -44.58 31.95 -29.54
CA PRO A 6 -43.13 32.17 -29.39
C PRO A 6 -42.78 33.07 -28.19
N LEU A 7 -43.62 34.07 -27.88
CA LEU A 7 -43.43 34.97 -26.74
C LEU A 7 -43.55 34.22 -25.40
N LEU A 8 -44.44 33.24 -25.32
CA LEU A 8 -44.61 32.43 -24.11
C LEU A 8 -43.41 31.49 -23.91
N SER A 9 -42.83 30.99 -25.01
CA SER A 9 -41.57 30.24 -24.98
C SER A 9 -40.40 31.12 -24.56
N GLN A 10 -40.27 32.34 -25.11
CA GLN A 10 -39.25 33.31 -24.71
C GLN A 10 -39.40 33.72 -23.25
N LEU A 11 -40.61 33.99 -22.77
CA LEU A 11 -40.85 34.37 -21.38
C LEU A 11 -40.51 33.21 -20.42
N LYS A 12 -40.88 31.97 -20.78
CA LYS A 12 -40.47 30.78 -20.02
C LYS A 12 -38.96 30.63 -19.98
N GLN A 13 -38.27 30.93 -21.08
CA GLN A 13 -36.82 30.85 -21.17
C GLN A 13 -36.14 31.97 -20.35
N GLN A 14 -36.62 33.21 -20.42
CA GLN A 14 -36.14 34.31 -19.56
C GLN A 14 -36.40 34.06 -18.07
N LEU A 15 -37.55 33.48 -17.71
CA LEU A 15 -37.85 33.08 -16.35
C LEU A 15 -36.99 31.90 -15.88
N HIS A 16 -36.54 31.05 -16.80
CA HIS A 16 -35.61 29.95 -16.52
C HIS A 16 -34.18 30.49 -16.33
N ASP A 17 -33.71 31.33 -17.25
CA ASP A 17 -32.38 31.96 -17.21
C ASP A 17 -32.19 32.92 -16.02
N SER A 18 -33.27 33.39 -15.39
CA SER A 18 -33.22 34.22 -14.18
C SER A 18 -33.13 33.41 -12.88
N LYS A 19 -33.27 32.09 -12.93
CA LYS A 19 -33.13 31.25 -11.75
C LYS A 19 -31.64 31.01 -11.42
N PRO A 20 -31.27 30.94 -10.14
CA PRO A 20 -29.90 30.64 -9.76
C PRO A 20 -29.57 29.17 -10.10
N HIS A 21 -28.54 28.97 -10.91
CA HIS A 21 -27.95 27.65 -11.15
C HIS A 21 -26.77 27.41 -10.20
N VAL A 22 -26.62 26.18 -9.74
CA VAL A 22 -25.47 25.77 -8.91
C VAL A 22 -24.93 24.44 -9.41
N GLU A 23 -23.63 24.25 -9.22
CA GLU A 23 -22.96 22.98 -9.44
C GLU A 23 -22.68 22.31 -8.09
N GLY A 24 -22.81 21.00 -8.04
CA GLY A 24 -22.54 20.24 -6.82
C GLY A 24 -22.52 18.73 -7.07
N VAL A 25 -22.29 17.99 -5.99
CA VAL A 25 -22.28 16.53 -5.99
C VAL A 25 -23.57 15.99 -5.37
N VAL A 26 -24.22 15.06 -6.05
CA VAL A 26 -25.45 14.44 -5.57
C VAL A 26 -25.14 13.45 -4.45
N LYS A 27 -25.84 13.57 -3.34
CA LYS A 27 -25.84 12.62 -2.23
C LYS A 27 -27.21 11.96 -2.11
N GLY A 28 -27.32 10.75 -2.65
CA GLY A 28 -28.51 9.92 -2.49
C GLY A 28 -28.74 9.46 -1.04
N THR A 29 -29.99 9.18 -0.70
CA THR A 29 -30.41 8.54 0.55
C THR A 29 -31.28 7.32 0.26
N ASP A 30 -31.46 6.44 1.25
CA ASP A 30 -32.31 5.24 1.10
C ASP A 30 -33.81 5.56 0.95
N LYS A 31 -34.22 6.79 1.24
CA LYS A 31 -35.62 7.25 1.20
C LYS A 31 -36.02 7.88 -0.15
N ALA A 32 -35.30 7.54 -1.22
CA ALA A 32 -35.50 8.00 -2.60
C ALA A 32 -35.40 9.52 -2.84
N TYR A 33 -35.09 10.32 -1.83
CA TYR A 33 -34.65 11.72 -1.99
C TYR A 33 -33.12 11.82 -1.86
N GLY A 34 -32.58 12.99 -2.18
CA GLY A 34 -31.16 13.25 -2.01
C GLY A 34 -30.88 14.71 -1.72
N PHE A 35 -29.60 15.05 -1.76
CA PHE A 35 -29.13 16.41 -1.60
C PHE A 35 -28.09 16.74 -2.66
N LEU A 36 -28.01 17.99 -3.06
CA LEU A 36 -26.91 18.53 -3.85
C LEU A 36 -25.96 19.23 -2.89
N GLU A 37 -24.79 18.64 -2.66
CA GLU A 37 -23.74 19.22 -1.83
C GLU A 37 -22.89 20.16 -2.70
N THR A 38 -22.86 21.44 -2.34
CA THR A 38 -22.00 22.45 -2.94
C THR A 38 -21.00 22.94 -1.89
N ASP A 39 -19.98 23.69 -2.29
CA ASP A 39 -18.97 24.24 -1.36
C ASP A 39 -19.57 25.14 -0.26
N LYS A 40 -20.77 25.69 -0.47
CA LYS A 40 -21.38 26.70 0.41
C LYS A 40 -22.65 26.21 1.10
N GLU A 41 -23.53 25.56 0.35
CA GLU A 41 -24.86 25.17 0.80
C GLU A 41 -25.21 23.75 0.32
N THR A 42 -26.17 23.13 1.00
CA THR A 42 -26.74 21.85 0.60
C THR A 42 -28.20 22.07 0.19
N PHE A 43 -28.57 21.61 -1.01
CA PHE A 43 -29.92 21.78 -1.54
C PHE A 43 -30.67 20.45 -1.55
N PHE A 44 -31.96 20.45 -1.25
CA PHE A 44 -32.76 19.23 -1.29
C PHE A 44 -33.05 18.81 -2.74
N ILE A 45 -32.97 17.52 -3.05
CA ILE A 45 -33.40 16.95 -4.33
C ILE A 45 -34.61 16.05 -4.07
N ALA A 46 -35.75 16.44 -4.63
CA ALA A 46 -37.01 15.71 -4.43
C ALA A 46 -36.99 14.34 -5.12
N PRO A 47 -37.80 13.36 -4.66
CA PRO A 47 -37.79 12.01 -5.24
C PRO A 47 -38.02 11.91 -6.75
N PRO A 48 -38.89 12.71 -7.39
CA PRO A 48 -39.02 12.70 -8.85
C PRO A 48 -37.74 13.15 -9.58
N ALA A 49 -37.06 14.16 -9.03
CA ALA A 49 -35.80 14.68 -9.57
C ALA A 49 -34.64 13.69 -9.35
N MET A 50 -34.62 12.99 -8.22
CA MET A 50 -33.66 11.92 -7.94
C MET A 50 -33.68 10.78 -8.96
N LYS A 51 -34.78 10.56 -9.68
CA LYS A 51 -34.82 9.55 -10.76
C LYS A 51 -33.95 9.91 -11.98
N LYS A 52 -33.55 11.19 -12.11
CA LYS A 52 -32.70 11.67 -13.22
C LYS A 52 -31.19 11.57 -12.90
N VAL A 53 -30.84 11.29 -11.64
CA VAL A 53 -29.46 11.33 -11.12
C VAL A 53 -29.20 10.13 -10.23
N MET A 54 -27.97 9.95 -9.78
CA MET A 54 -27.60 8.99 -8.74
C MET A 54 -26.59 9.59 -7.76
N HIS A 55 -26.38 8.91 -6.64
CA HIS A 55 -25.35 9.29 -5.68
C HIS A 55 -23.99 9.40 -6.37
N GLY A 56 -23.24 10.47 -6.08
CA GLY A 56 -21.91 10.76 -6.60
C GLY A 56 -21.88 11.56 -7.91
N ASP A 57 -22.99 11.72 -8.63
CA ASP A 57 -23.00 12.50 -9.86
C ASP A 57 -22.66 13.96 -9.56
N LYS A 58 -21.75 14.54 -10.33
CA LYS A 58 -21.55 15.99 -10.37
C LYS A 58 -22.50 16.56 -11.42
N ILE A 59 -23.37 17.47 -10.99
CA ILE A 59 -24.42 18.04 -11.83
C ILE A 59 -24.46 19.56 -11.72
N LYS A 60 -25.08 20.18 -12.71
CA LYS A 60 -25.64 21.51 -12.62
C LYS A 60 -27.15 21.41 -12.41
N ALA A 61 -27.67 22.20 -11.47
CA ALA A 61 -29.08 22.22 -11.13
C ALA A 61 -29.60 23.65 -11.01
N THR A 62 -30.85 23.86 -11.38
CA THR A 62 -31.59 25.08 -11.06
C THR A 62 -32.09 25.00 -9.63
N ILE A 63 -31.96 26.10 -8.88
CA ILE A 63 -32.49 26.21 -7.53
C ILE A 63 -33.84 26.91 -7.55
N GLU A 64 -34.86 26.19 -7.07
CA GLU A 64 -36.20 26.70 -6.84
C GLU A 64 -36.43 26.89 -5.34
N THR A 65 -36.99 28.04 -4.97
CA THR A 65 -37.42 28.29 -3.59
C THR A 65 -38.91 27.99 -3.49
N ILE A 66 -39.26 26.93 -2.75
CA ILE A 66 -40.64 26.50 -2.52
C ILE A 66 -40.93 26.70 -1.03
N GLY A 67 -41.65 27.77 -0.69
CA GLY A 67 -41.79 28.21 0.70
C GLY A 67 -40.43 28.59 1.29
N ASP A 68 -40.07 28.03 2.44
CA ASP A 68 -38.77 28.28 3.10
C ASP A 68 -37.65 27.33 2.65
N LYS A 69 -37.93 26.41 1.71
CA LYS A 69 -36.98 25.36 1.30
C LYS A 69 -36.43 25.63 -0.09
N LYS A 70 -35.10 25.56 -0.21
CA LYS A 70 -34.40 25.57 -1.50
C LYS A 70 -34.28 24.14 -2.03
N GLN A 71 -34.80 23.90 -3.23
CA GLN A 71 -34.80 22.62 -3.91
C GLN A 71 -33.96 22.73 -5.20
N ALA A 72 -33.13 21.73 -5.45
CA ALA A 72 -32.39 21.59 -6.70
C ALA A 72 -33.17 20.70 -7.68
N ASP A 73 -33.40 21.21 -8.90
CA ASP A 73 -33.84 20.40 -10.05
C ASP A 73 -32.64 20.17 -10.99
N PRO A 74 -32.19 18.91 -11.17
CA PRO A 74 -31.07 18.57 -12.04
C PRO A 74 -31.32 18.91 -13.51
N GLU A 75 -30.35 19.55 -14.17
CA GLU A 75 -30.43 19.99 -15.56
C GLU A 75 -29.36 19.38 -16.45
N GLU A 76 -28.11 19.40 -16.00
CA GLU A 76 -26.95 19.00 -16.81
C GLU A 76 -26.02 18.09 -15.99
N LEU A 77 -25.54 17.04 -16.64
CA LEU A 77 -24.52 16.15 -16.06
C LEU A 77 -23.12 16.69 -16.38
N ILE A 78 -22.35 16.98 -15.34
CA ILE A 78 -20.95 17.40 -15.47
C ILE A 78 -20.04 16.17 -15.45
N GLU A 79 -20.19 15.32 -14.45
CA GLU A 79 -19.41 14.09 -14.30
C GLU A 79 -20.29 12.99 -13.72
N PRO A 80 -20.49 11.86 -14.43
CA PRO A 80 -21.22 10.72 -13.87
C PRO A 80 -20.41 10.02 -12.78
N MET A 81 -21.08 9.60 -11.71
CA MET A 81 -20.48 8.71 -10.70
C MET A 81 -20.00 7.39 -11.32
N LEU A 82 -20.82 6.81 -12.20
CA LEU A 82 -20.56 5.52 -12.82
C LEU A 82 -20.16 5.70 -14.29
N THR A 83 -18.93 5.31 -14.63
CA THR A 83 -18.48 5.17 -16.02
C THR A 83 -18.17 3.71 -16.33
N ARG A 84 -17.21 3.11 -15.60
CA ARG A 84 -16.93 1.67 -15.53
C ARG A 84 -17.04 1.26 -14.07
N PHE A 85 -17.82 0.23 -13.76
CA PHE A 85 -18.11 -0.14 -12.38
C PHE A 85 -18.33 -1.64 -12.23
N ILE A 86 -18.11 -2.12 -11.01
CA ILE A 86 -18.44 -3.48 -10.59
C ILE A 86 -19.91 -3.54 -10.24
N ALA A 87 -20.59 -4.61 -10.65
CA ALA A 87 -21.97 -4.84 -10.30
C ALA A 87 -22.29 -6.33 -10.12
N LYS A 88 -23.38 -6.60 -9.40
CA LYS A 88 -24.03 -7.91 -9.38
C LYS A 88 -25.14 -7.97 -10.42
N VAL A 89 -25.25 -9.11 -11.11
CA VAL A 89 -26.36 -9.42 -12.01
C VAL A 89 -27.65 -9.58 -11.22
N ARG A 90 -28.73 -9.03 -11.77
CA ARG A 90 -30.09 -9.17 -11.25
C ARG A 90 -31.08 -9.37 -12.40
N PHE A 91 -32.15 -10.11 -12.14
CA PHE A 91 -33.30 -10.19 -13.02
C PHE A 91 -34.53 -9.60 -12.35
N ASN A 92 -35.25 -8.75 -13.08
CA ASN A 92 -36.53 -8.25 -12.58
C ASN A 92 -37.64 -9.32 -12.70
N LYS A 93 -38.86 -8.99 -12.26
CA LYS A 93 -40.02 -9.91 -12.32
C LYS A 93 -40.35 -10.41 -13.74
N ASP A 94 -40.00 -9.64 -14.77
CA ASP A 94 -40.20 -9.99 -16.18
C ASP A 94 -38.97 -10.72 -16.79
N LYS A 95 -38.04 -11.18 -15.96
CA LYS A 95 -36.74 -11.78 -16.36
C LYS A 95 -35.87 -10.86 -17.23
N LYS A 96 -36.06 -9.54 -17.16
CA LYS A 96 -35.18 -8.59 -17.83
C LYS A 96 -33.91 -8.39 -17.00
N LEU A 97 -32.78 -8.41 -17.69
CA LEU A 97 -31.46 -8.22 -17.12
C LEU A 97 -31.31 -6.80 -16.55
N GLN A 98 -30.85 -6.76 -15.31
CA GLN A 98 -30.46 -5.57 -14.57
C GLN A 98 -29.11 -5.82 -13.89
N VAL A 99 -28.50 -4.75 -13.42
CA VAL A 99 -27.31 -4.81 -12.58
C VAL A 99 -27.49 -3.92 -11.35
N LEU A 100 -26.92 -4.33 -10.23
CA LEU A 100 -26.82 -3.53 -9.00
C LEU A 100 -25.36 -3.16 -8.79
N ALA A 101 -25.04 -1.87 -8.80
CA ALA A 101 -23.67 -1.42 -8.60
C ALA A 101 -23.16 -1.82 -7.22
N ASP A 102 -21.89 -2.24 -7.13
CA ASP A 102 -21.23 -2.61 -5.87
C ASP A 102 -20.81 -1.36 -5.09
N HIS A 103 -21.81 -0.63 -4.60
CA HIS A 103 -21.67 0.64 -3.91
C HIS A 103 -22.79 0.84 -2.87
N PRO A 104 -22.46 1.20 -1.61
CA PRO A 104 -23.44 1.25 -0.50
C PRO A 104 -24.59 2.24 -0.70
N ASN A 105 -24.35 3.32 -1.45
CA ASN A 105 -25.33 4.38 -1.67
C ASN A 105 -26.01 4.32 -3.06
N ILE A 106 -25.75 3.29 -3.87
CA ILE A 106 -26.37 3.12 -5.20
C ILE A 106 -27.18 1.84 -5.21
N ASN A 107 -28.39 1.94 -4.65
CA ASN A 107 -29.28 0.80 -4.43
C ASN A 107 -30.30 0.60 -5.57
N GLN A 108 -30.32 1.49 -6.57
CA GLN A 108 -31.26 1.40 -7.68
C GLN A 108 -30.77 0.41 -8.76
N PRO A 109 -31.58 -0.59 -9.15
CA PRO A 109 -31.24 -1.48 -10.25
C PRO A 109 -31.16 -0.72 -11.58
N ILE A 110 -30.10 -0.96 -12.35
CA ILE A 110 -29.89 -0.36 -13.66
C ILE A 110 -30.22 -1.41 -14.73
N GLY A 111 -31.08 -1.08 -15.69
CA GLY A 111 -31.35 -1.99 -16.82
C GLY A 111 -30.07 -2.23 -17.63
N ALA A 112 -29.83 -3.47 -18.07
CA ALA A 112 -28.57 -3.80 -18.72
C ALA A 112 -28.72 -4.79 -19.90
N ALA A 113 -27.72 -4.77 -20.78
CA ALA A 113 -27.49 -5.81 -21.78
C ALA A 113 -26.01 -6.23 -21.77
N GLN A 114 -25.74 -7.51 -22.02
CA GLN A 114 -24.37 -7.99 -22.18
C GLN A 114 -23.80 -7.68 -23.58
N THR A 115 -22.51 -7.37 -23.64
CA THR A 115 -21.78 -7.31 -24.91
C THR A 115 -21.54 -8.72 -25.48
N LYS A 116 -21.11 -8.79 -26.74
CA LYS A 116 -20.68 -10.05 -27.36
C LYS A 116 -19.40 -10.63 -26.75
N ALA A 117 -18.65 -9.84 -25.98
CA ALA A 117 -17.44 -10.30 -25.31
C ALA A 117 -17.75 -11.20 -24.10
N VAL A 118 -18.90 -10.99 -23.47
CA VAL A 118 -19.43 -11.83 -22.39
C VAL A 118 -20.14 -13.04 -23.02
N LYS A 119 -19.49 -14.20 -22.92
CA LYS A 119 -19.97 -15.45 -23.53
C LYS A 119 -20.76 -16.31 -22.54
N GLU A 120 -20.60 -16.02 -21.26
CA GLU A 120 -21.21 -16.70 -20.14
C GLU A 120 -22.73 -16.44 -20.13
N GLU A 121 -23.49 -17.48 -19.79
CA GLU A 121 -24.89 -17.33 -19.38
C GLU A 121 -24.92 -16.74 -17.96
N LEU A 122 -25.51 -15.55 -17.83
CA LEU A 122 -25.53 -14.79 -16.59
C LEU A 122 -26.63 -15.28 -15.63
N HIS A 123 -26.27 -15.49 -14.37
CA HIS A 123 -27.18 -15.89 -13.30
C HIS A 123 -27.34 -14.78 -12.26
N GLU A 124 -28.42 -14.85 -11.47
CA GLU A 124 -28.66 -13.91 -10.36
C GLU A 124 -27.46 -13.91 -9.40
N GLY A 125 -26.98 -12.72 -9.04
CA GLY A 125 -25.87 -12.54 -8.10
C GLY A 125 -24.47 -12.61 -8.71
N ASP A 126 -24.32 -13.03 -9.97
CA ASP A 126 -23.01 -13.08 -10.63
C ASP A 126 -22.31 -11.72 -10.65
N TRP A 127 -20.99 -11.74 -10.47
CA TRP A 127 -20.17 -10.54 -10.48
C TRP A 127 -19.74 -10.20 -11.90
N VAL A 128 -19.91 -8.93 -12.27
CA VAL A 128 -19.60 -8.44 -13.61
C VAL A 128 -18.99 -7.04 -13.60
N VAL A 129 -18.29 -6.70 -14.68
CA VAL A 129 -17.96 -5.30 -14.99
C VAL A 129 -18.99 -4.75 -15.96
N ALA A 130 -19.55 -3.60 -15.62
CA ALA A 130 -20.49 -2.87 -16.45
C ALA A 130 -19.96 -1.47 -16.78
N THR A 131 -20.40 -0.92 -17.90
CA THR A 131 -20.21 0.48 -18.26
C THR A 131 -21.54 1.19 -18.39
N LEU A 132 -21.61 2.46 -17.97
CA LEU A 132 -22.83 3.25 -18.07
C LEU A 132 -23.00 3.77 -19.50
N LYS A 133 -23.99 3.21 -20.22
CA LYS A 133 -24.24 3.53 -21.62
C LYS A 133 -25.16 4.73 -21.79
N THR A 134 -26.22 4.83 -20.99
CA THR A 134 -27.12 6.00 -21.01
C THR A 134 -27.35 6.57 -19.62
N HIS A 135 -27.48 7.89 -19.56
CA HIS A 135 -27.76 8.65 -18.35
C HIS A 135 -28.89 9.66 -18.64
N PRO A 136 -29.90 9.84 -17.76
CA PRO A 136 -31.05 10.72 -18.01
C PRO A 136 -30.69 12.15 -18.41
N LEU A 137 -29.78 12.79 -17.68
CA LEU A 137 -29.32 14.15 -17.99
C LEU A 137 -28.42 14.29 -19.22
N ARG A 138 -27.93 13.19 -19.79
CA ARG A 138 -27.04 13.22 -20.97
C ARG A 138 -27.75 12.79 -22.25
N ASP A 139 -28.58 11.76 -22.15
CA ASP A 139 -29.14 11.04 -23.29
C ASP A 139 -30.67 11.13 -23.38
N ASP A 140 -31.32 11.84 -22.44
CA ASP A 140 -32.79 11.87 -22.27
C ASP A 140 -33.42 10.46 -22.23
N ARG A 141 -32.70 9.54 -21.57
CA ARG A 141 -33.03 8.12 -21.46
C ARG A 141 -32.76 7.61 -20.06
N PHE A 142 -33.47 6.57 -19.66
CA PHE A 142 -33.23 5.90 -18.38
C PHE A 142 -31.76 5.47 -18.23
N PHE A 143 -31.31 5.31 -16.99
CA PHE A 143 -30.03 4.66 -16.72
C PHE A 143 -30.00 3.28 -17.38
N TYR A 144 -28.99 3.07 -18.23
CA TYR A 144 -28.80 1.79 -18.91
C TYR A 144 -27.32 1.45 -18.94
N ALA A 145 -26.99 0.21 -18.57
CA ALA A 145 -25.63 -0.29 -18.53
C ALA A 145 -25.37 -1.32 -19.63
N GLN A 146 -24.10 -1.49 -19.98
CA GLN A 146 -23.63 -2.54 -20.85
C GLN A 146 -22.64 -3.41 -20.06
N ILE A 147 -22.92 -4.71 -19.94
CA ILE A 147 -22.01 -5.66 -19.27
C ILE A 147 -20.88 -6.00 -20.23
N VAL A 148 -19.65 -5.67 -19.85
CA VAL A 148 -18.46 -5.79 -20.71
C VAL A 148 -17.58 -6.98 -20.34
N GLU A 149 -17.66 -7.48 -19.10
CA GLU A 149 -16.82 -8.57 -18.61
C GLU A 149 -17.58 -9.37 -17.54
N PHE A 150 -17.49 -10.69 -17.60
CA PHE A 150 -17.89 -11.60 -16.52
C PHE A 150 -16.70 -11.81 -15.58
N ILE A 151 -16.90 -11.63 -14.27
CA ILE A 151 -15.83 -11.76 -13.26
C ILE A 151 -15.86 -13.17 -12.68
N CYS A 152 -16.93 -13.50 -11.96
CA CYS A 152 -17.11 -14.78 -11.28
C CYS A 152 -18.57 -15.03 -10.91
N ARG A 153 -18.88 -16.25 -10.46
CA ARG A 153 -20.21 -16.63 -10.00
C ARG A 153 -20.53 -16.02 -8.63
N ALA A 154 -21.82 -15.95 -8.30
CA ALA A 154 -22.30 -15.42 -7.02
C ALA A 154 -21.62 -16.06 -5.79
N GLU A 155 -21.51 -17.40 -5.80
CA GLU A 155 -20.97 -18.21 -4.70
C GLU A 155 -19.47 -18.52 -4.85
N ASP A 156 -18.75 -17.78 -5.70
CA ASP A 156 -17.32 -17.95 -5.82
C ASP A 156 -16.64 -17.41 -4.54
N GLU A 157 -16.06 -18.32 -3.76
CA GLU A 157 -15.29 -17.96 -2.57
C GLU A 157 -14.09 -17.07 -2.91
N PHE A 158 -13.58 -17.10 -4.14
CA PHE A 158 -12.53 -16.20 -4.62
C PHE A 158 -13.04 -14.84 -5.12
N ALA A 159 -14.33 -14.55 -4.98
CA ALA A 159 -14.90 -13.25 -5.34
C ALA A 159 -14.13 -12.05 -4.74
N PRO A 160 -13.66 -12.06 -3.47
CA PRO A 160 -12.90 -10.94 -2.92
C PRO A 160 -11.70 -10.53 -3.77
N TRP A 161 -10.97 -11.49 -4.35
CA TRP A 161 -9.82 -11.23 -5.22
C TRP A 161 -10.26 -10.77 -6.60
N TRP A 162 -11.11 -11.54 -7.28
CA TRP A 162 -11.46 -11.26 -8.69
C TRP A 162 -12.22 -9.95 -8.84
N VAL A 163 -13.15 -9.68 -7.92
CA VAL A 163 -13.93 -8.45 -7.91
C VAL A 163 -13.02 -7.25 -7.63
N THR A 164 -12.10 -7.37 -6.68
CA THR A 164 -11.19 -6.27 -6.33
C THR A 164 -10.16 -6.00 -7.42
N LEU A 165 -9.59 -7.05 -8.03
CA LEU A 165 -8.69 -6.90 -9.18
C LEU A 165 -9.40 -6.24 -10.36
N ALA A 166 -10.63 -6.66 -10.69
CA ALA A 166 -11.43 -6.05 -11.74
C ALA A 166 -11.78 -4.58 -11.42
N ARG A 167 -12.07 -4.26 -10.16
CA ARG A 167 -12.35 -2.89 -9.69
C ARG A 167 -11.18 -1.96 -9.93
N HIS A 168 -9.97 -2.41 -9.57
CA HIS A 168 -8.72 -1.65 -9.73
C HIS A 168 -8.03 -1.84 -11.08
N GLN A 169 -8.71 -2.51 -12.03
CA GLN A 169 -8.20 -2.79 -13.39
C GLN A 169 -6.83 -3.49 -13.38
N GLN A 170 -6.62 -4.36 -12.40
CA GLN A 170 -5.42 -5.18 -12.29
C GLN A 170 -5.64 -6.53 -12.96
N SER A 171 -4.60 -7.05 -13.59
CA SER A 171 -4.66 -8.37 -14.21
C SER A 171 -4.70 -9.46 -13.14
N ARG A 172 -5.57 -10.45 -13.33
CA ARG A 172 -5.60 -11.69 -12.53
C ARG A 172 -4.56 -12.74 -12.97
N TYR A 173 -3.89 -12.49 -14.10
CA TYR A 173 -2.98 -13.44 -14.72
C TYR A 173 -1.54 -12.93 -14.69
N PRO A 174 -0.55 -13.82 -14.59
CA PRO A 174 0.86 -13.48 -14.81
C PRO A 174 1.09 -12.88 -16.21
N VAL A 175 2.23 -12.22 -16.38
CA VAL A 175 2.71 -11.82 -17.71
C VAL A 175 2.97 -13.07 -18.55
N GLN A 176 2.61 -13.03 -19.84
CA GLN A 176 2.86 -14.16 -20.73
C GLN A 176 4.36 -14.36 -20.94
N GLY A 177 4.81 -15.61 -20.76
CA GLY A 177 6.19 -16.02 -20.98
C GLY A 177 6.56 -16.20 -22.44
N GLN A 178 7.76 -16.71 -22.66
CA GLN A 178 8.31 -17.12 -23.95
C GLN A 178 8.81 -18.56 -23.82
N ASP A 179 8.83 -19.30 -24.94
CA ASP A 179 9.28 -20.70 -24.94
C ASP A 179 10.74 -20.87 -24.50
N SER A 180 11.58 -19.85 -24.69
CA SER A 180 12.98 -19.88 -24.25
C SER A 180 13.51 -18.47 -24.00
N TYR A 181 14.44 -18.37 -23.06
CA TYR A 181 15.13 -17.13 -22.73
C TYR A 181 16.63 -17.31 -22.97
N LYS A 182 17.24 -16.37 -23.68
CA LYS A 182 18.69 -16.31 -23.89
C LYS A 182 19.27 -15.18 -23.08
N MET A 183 20.44 -15.40 -22.49
CA MET A 183 21.19 -14.31 -21.88
C MET A 183 21.59 -13.30 -22.96
N LEU A 184 21.26 -12.03 -22.73
CA LEU A 184 21.44 -10.91 -23.63
C LEU A 184 22.68 -10.07 -23.30
N ASP A 185 23.23 -10.21 -22.09
CA ASP A 185 24.38 -9.44 -21.65
C ASP A 185 25.62 -9.77 -22.51
N PRO A 186 26.31 -8.76 -23.07
CA PRO A 186 27.56 -8.98 -23.80
C PRO A 186 28.77 -9.16 -22.87
N GLN A 187 28.67 -8.73 -21.60
CA GLN A 187 29.79 -8.78 -20.67
C GLN A 187 30.01 -10.19 -20.12
N THR A 188 31.27 -10.54 -19.90
CA THR A 188 31.63 -11.78 -19.20
C THR A 188 31.29 -11.68 -17.71
N ARG A 189 30.62 -12.71 -17.19
CA ARG A 189 30.31 -12.86 -15.77
C ARG A 189 31.48 -13.48 -15.02
N LYS A 190 31.79 -12.98 -13.82
CA LYS A 190 32.73 -13.65 -12.91
C LYS A 190 32.07 -14.91 -12.35
N ASP A 191 32.82 -16.00 -12.28
CA ASP A 191 32.35 -17.20 -11.58
C ASP A 191 32.56 -17.03 -10.07
N LEU A 192 31.46 -16.92 -9.33
CA LEU A 192 31.44 -16.88 -7.87
C LEU A 192 30.73 -18.09 -7.26
N THR A 193 30.49 -19.14 -8.04
CA THR A 193 29.78 -20.35 -7.61
C THR A 193 30.51 -21.14 -6.52
N ALA A 194 31.81 -20.87 -6.32
CA ALA A 194 32.60 -21.42 -5.23
C ALA A 194 32.27 -20.78 -3.86
N LEU A 195 31.70 -19.57 -3.83
CA LEU A 195 31.30 -18.93 -2.59
C LEU A 195 30.04 -19.62 -2.03
N HIS A 196 29.98 -19.76 -0.70
CA HIS A 196 28.89 -20.44 -0.01
C HIS A 196 27.73 -19.49 0.25
N PHE A 197 27.09 -19.02 -0.82
CA PHE A 197 25.89 -18.18 -0.71
C PHE A 197 24.75 -18.95 -0.05
N VAL A 198 23.91 -18.25 0.69
CA VAL A 198 22.66 -18.77 1.24
C VAL A 198 21.51 -17.80 0.94
N THR A 199 20.31 -18.33 0.67
CA THR A 199 19.08 -17.53 0.62
C THR A 199 18.33 -17.69 1.94
N ILE A 200 17.63 -16.65 2.41
CA ILE A 200 16.83 -16.69 3.63
C ILE A 200 15.49 -16.02 3.35
N ASP A 201 14.44 -16.82 3.28
CA ASP A 201 13.12 -16.36 2.82
C ASP A 201 11.98 -16.98 3.64
N SER A 202 10.74 -16.68 3.28
CA SER A 202 9.61 -17.49 3.74
C SER A 202 9.70 -18.90 3.13
N GLU A 203 9.15 -19.91 3.82
CA GLU A 203 9.21 -21.30 3.33
C GLU A 203 8.57 -21.45 1.94
N SER A 204 7.50 -20.71 1.68
CA SER A 204 6.72 -20.72 0.44
C SER A 204 7.29 -19.85 -0.68
N THR A 205 8.26 -18.95 -0.40
CA THR A 205 8.88 -18.10 -1.42
C THR A 205 9.48 -18.95 -2.54
N GLN A 206 9.14 -18.59 -3.79
CA GLN A 206 9.68 -19.19 -5.03
C GLN A 206 10.57 -18.21 -5.80
N ASP A 207 10.35 -16.91 -5.65
CA ASP A 207 11.03 -15.81 -6.31
C ASP A 207 12.15 -15.22 -5.43
N MET A 208 13.15 -16.04 -5.09
CA MET A 208 14.29 -15.61 -4.26
C MET A 208 15.16 -14.60 -5.04
N ASP A 209 15.01 -13.32 -4.71
CA ASP A 209 15.75 -12.21 -5.32
C ASP A 209 17.21 -12.15 -4.86
N ASP A 210 17.51 -12.53 -3.61
CA ASP A 210 18.79 -12.24 -2.97
C ASP A 210 19.44 -13.46 -2.30
N ALA A 211 20.78 -13.49 -2.35
CA ALA A 211 21.60 -14.46 -1.66
C ALA A 211 22.81 -13.77 -1.00
N LEU A 212 23.18 -14.26 0.18
CA LEU A 212 24.18 -13.64 1.05
C LEU A 212 25.38 -14.56 1.24
N TYR A 213 26.58 -13.98 1.12
CA TYR A 213 27.83 -14.56 1.57
C TYR A 213 28.60 -13.52 2.37
N ILE A 214 29.13 -13.91 3.52
CA ILE A 214 29.90 -13.02 4.39
C ILE A 214 31.19 -13.68 4.86
N GLU A 215 32.23 -12.89 5.06
CA GLU A 215 33.49 -13.31 5.67
C GLU A 215 34.09 -12.20 6.55
N PRO A 216 34.86 -12.55 7.59
CA PRO A 216 35.64 -11.58 8.36
C PRO A 216 36.61 -10.81 7.45
N LEU A 217 36.71 -9.50 7.65
CA LEU A 217 37.80 -8.70 7.09
C LEU A 217 38.95 -8.73 8.09
N GLU A 218 40.11 -9.24 7.70
CA GLU A 218 41.28 -9.38 8.57
C GLU A 218 42.44 -8.49 8.13
N GLN A 219 43.13 -7.89 9.10
CA GLN A 219 44.43 -7.24 8.92
C GLN A 219 45.40 -7.82 9.95
N ASN A 220 46.58 -8.28 9.51
CA ASN A 220 47.59 -8.90 10.38
C ASN A 220 47.06 -10.06 11.25
N GLY A 221 46.06 -10.80 10.78
CA GLY A 221 45.43 -11.92 11.50
C GLY A 221 44.38 -11.51 12.55
N GLU A 222 44.08 -10.21 12.67
CA GLU A 222 43.01 -9.70 13.52
C GLU A 222 41.83 -9.25 12.66
N GLN A 223 40.61 -9.60 13.10
CA GLN A 223 39.39 -9.14 12.43
C GLN A 223 39.22 -7.63 12.66
N THR A 224 39.18 -6.86 11.58
CA THR A 224 38.92 -5.41 11.59
C THR A 224 37.52 -5.04 11.11
N GLY A 225 36.76 -6.01 10.58
CA GLY A 225 35.44 -5.74 10.05
C GLY A 225 34.79 -6.94 9.38
N TRP A 226 33.87 -6.66 8.45
CA TRP A 226 33.18 -7.65 7.64
C TRP A 226 33.30 -7.32 6.16
N LYS A 227 33.39 -8.35 5.34
CA LYS A 227 33.18 -8.27 3.90
C LYS A 227 31.90 -9.02 3.57
N LEU A 228 30.89 -8.28 3.13
CA LEU A 228 29.60 -8.82 2.71
C LEU A 228 29.55 -8.83 1.18
N THR A 229 29.15 -9.96 0.61
CA THR A 229 28.84 -10.12 -0.81
C THR A 229 27.35 -10.41 -0.94
N VAL A 230 26.63 -9.47 -1.54
CA VAL A 230 25.19 -9.58 -1.82
C VAL A 230 25.02 -9.90 -3.29
N ALA A 231 24.46 -11.06 -3.60
CA ALA A 231 24.10 -11.47 -4.95
C ALA A 231 22.61 -11.28 -5.17
N ILE A 232 22.23 -10.52 -6.19
CA ILE A 232 20.83 -10.27 -6.54
C ILE A 232 20.55 -10.86 -7.91
N ALA A 233 19.46 -11.63 -8.04
CA ALA A 233 18.93 -12.17 -9.27
C ALA A 233 18.94 -11.12 -10.39
N ASP A 234 19.31 -11.50 -11.61
CA ASP A 234 19.46 -10.57 -12.72
C ASP A 234 18.48 -10.84 -13.87
N PRO A 235 17.18 -10.53 -13.71
CA PRO A 235 16.21 -10.70 -14.78
C PRO A 235 16.50 -9.81 -16.00
N THR A 236 17.25 -8.70 -15.80
CA THR A 236 17.63 -7.82 -16.91
C THR A 236 18.62 -8.48 -17.87
N ALA A 237 19.27 -9.57 -17.46
CA ALA A 237 20.08 -10.41 -18.34
C ALA A 237 19.27 -11.12 -19.42
N TYR A 238 17.96 -11.28 -19.24
CA TYR A 238 17.08 -12.05 -20.13
C TYR A 238 15.97 -11.21 -20.78
N ILE A 239 15.75 -9.98 -20.31
CA ILE A 239 14.66 -9.10 -20.74
C ILE A 239 15.19 -7.89 -21.51
N ALA A 240 15.00 -7.90 -22.84
CA ALA A 240 15.33 -6.79 -23.71
C ALA A 240 14.46 -5.54 -23.41
N ALA A 241 15.05 -4.36 -23.52
CA ALA A 241 14.41 -3.08 -23.18
C ALA A 241 13.22 -2.69 -24.12
N ASP A 242 13.10 -3.33 -25.28
CA ASP A 242 12.03 -3.15 -26.26
C ASP A 242 11.00 -4.30 -26.25
N SER A 243 11.21 -5.33 -25.43
CA SER A 243 10.37 -6.52 -25.36
C SER A 243 8.97 -6.24 -24.81
N GLN A 244 8.02 -7.13 -25.09
CA GLN A 244 6.68 -7.05 -24.49
C GLN A 244 6.73 -7.27 -22.97
N ILE A 245 7.62 -8.16 -22.48
CA ILE A 245 7.81 -8.40 -21.04
C ILE A 245 8.24 -7.11 -20.33
N GLU A 246 9.15 -6.34 -20.92
CA GLU A 246 9.57 -5.03 -20.38
C GLU A 246 8.40 -4.05 -20.29
N LYS A 247 7.57 -3.97 -21.33
CA LYS A 247 6.38 -3.09 -21.35
C LYS A 247 5.38 -3.50 -20.28
N ASP A 248 5.14 -4.79 -20.11
CA ASP A 248 4.21 -5.32 -19.11
C ASP A 248 4.76 -5.12 -17.69
N ALA A 249 6.06 -5.34 -17.47
CA ALA A 249 6.73 -5.10 -16.19
C ALA A 249 6.70 -3.60 -15.83
N ARG A 250 6.98 -2.71 -16.78
CA ARG A 250 6.85 -1.25 -16.60
C ARG A 250 5.41 -0.86 -16.29
N GLN A 251 4.44 -1.47 -16.97
CA GLN A 251 3.03 -1.20 -16.73
C GLN A 251 2.57 -1.73 -15.38
N ARG A 252 3.06 -2.87 -14.88
CA ARG A 252 2.70 -3.43 -13.57
C ARG A 252 3.46 -2.78 -12.41
N CYS A 253 4.72 -2.41 -12.63
CA CYS A 253 5.69 -1.88 -11.66
C CYS A 253 6.08 -2.81 -10.50
N PHE A 254 5.15 -3.60 -9.97
CA PHE A 254 5.37 -4.51 -8.85
C PHE A 254 4.65 -5.83 -9.05
N THR A 255 5.13 -6.87 -8.39
CA THR A 255 4.36 -8.08 -8.14
C THR A 255 3.26 -7.78 -7.12
N ASN A 256 2.05 -8.31 -7.33
CA ASN A 256 0.97 -8.19 -6.35
C ASN A 256 0.96 -9.42 -5.45
N TYR A 257 1.40 -9.25 -4.20
CA TYR A 257 1.22 -10.24 -3.14
C TYR A 257 -0.12 -9.96 -2.46
N LEU A 258 -1.09 -10.84 -2.71
CA LEU A 258 -2.42 -10.83 -2.14
C LEU A 258 -2.53 -12.01 -1.16
N PRO A 259 -3.47 -11.98 -0.19
CA PRO A 259 -3.77 -13.14 0.65
C PRO A 259 -3.91 -14.42 -0.18
N GLY A 260 -3.03 -15.41 0.00
CA GLY A 260 -3.02 -16.68 -0.73
C GLY A 260 -2.73 -16.63 -2.25
N PHE A 261 -2.50 -15.45 -2.83
CA PHE A 261 -2.22 -15.31 -4.27
C PHE A 261 -1.04 -14.39 -4.53
N ASN A 262 -0.11 -14.87 -5.35
CA ASN A 262 0.93 -14.03 -5.93
C ASN A 262 0.63 -13.85 -7.43
N ILE A 263 0.52 -12.61 -7.90
CA ILE A 263 0.45 -12.25 -9.32
C ILE A 263 1.77 -11.58 -9.72
N PRO A 264 2.71 -12.35 -10.32
CA PRO A 264 4.04 -11.87 -10.66
C PRO A 264 4.05 -10.69 -11.62
N MET A 265 5.00 -9.78 -11.41
CA MET A 265 5.34 -8.71 -12.35
C MET A 265 5.93 -9.26 -13.65
N LEU A 266 6.73 -10.32 -13.54
CA LEU A 266 7.40 -11.02 -14.64
C LEU A 266 6.70 -12.37 -14.91
N PRO A 267 6.93 -13.01 -16.07
CA PRO A 267 6.52 -14.39 -16.30
C PRO A 267 7.04 -15.36 -15.21
N ARG A 268 6.31 -16.44 -14.94
CA ARG A 268 6.70 -17.42 -13.89
C ARG A 268 7.99 -18.14 -14.22
N GLU A 269 8.20 -18.43 -15.50
CA GLU A 269 9.42 -19.03 -16.05
C GLU A 269 10.66 -18.16 -15.77
N LEU A 270 10.48 -16.85 -15.65
CA LEU A 270 11.55 -15.93 -15.25
C LEU A 270 11.62 -15.76 -13.73
N SER A 271 10.48 -15.54 -13.07
CA SER A 271 10.42 -15.17 -11.65
C SER A 271 10.62 -16.35 -10.70
N ASP A 272 9.93 -17.46 -10.92
CA ASP A 272 9.92 -18.63 -10.05
C ASP A 272 11.03 -19.64 -10.42
N GLU A 273 11.59 -19.55 -11.64
CA GLU A 273 12.57 -20.51 -12.16
C GLU A 273 13.91 -19.85 -12.56
N LEU A 274 14.01 -19.25 -13.76
CA LEU A 274 15.28 -18.88 -14.37
C LEU A 274 16.07 -17.82 -13.59
N CYS A 275 15.40 -16.85 -12.95
CA CYS A 275 16.06 -15.78 -12.20
C CYS A 275 16.10 -16.05 -10.70
N SER A 276 15.18 -16.86 -10.17
CA SER A 276 15.17 -17.22 -8.75
C SER A 276 16.48 -17.88 -8.36
N LEU A 277 17.09 -17.44 -7.26
CA LEU A 277 18.36 -17.94 -6.74
C LEU A 277 18.18 -19.30 -6.03
N MET A 278 17.71 -20.29 -6.80
CA MET A 278 17.44 -21.65 -6.33
C MET A 278 18.69 -22.34 -5.79
N GLU A 279 18.47 -23.20 -4.80
CA GLU A 279 19.53 -23.96 -4.15
C GLU A 279 20.21 -24.92 -5.15
N ASN A 280 21.54 -24.97 -5.10
CA ASN A 280 22.40 -25.82 -5.92
C ASN A 280 22.30 -25.60 -7.43
N GLU A 281 21.72 -24.48 -7.87
CA GLU A 281 21.66 -24.10 -9.27
C GLU A 281 22.48 -22.85 -9.57
N THR A 282 23.17 -22.85 -10.72
CA THR A 282 23.92 -21.68 -11.17
C THR A 282 22.96 -20.64 -11.75
N ARG A 283 23.06 -19.40 -11.26
CA ARG A 283 22.18 -18.30 -11.63
C ARG A 283 22.97 -17.02 -11.92
N ALA A 284 22.46 -16.26 -12.88
CA ALA A 284 22.98 -14.94 -13.21
C ALA A 284 22.59 -13.94 -12.13
N ALA A 285 23.58 -13.26 -11.57
CA ALA A 285 23.38 -12.24 -10.54
C ALA A 285 24.13 -10.93 -10.86
N LEU A 286 23.56 -9.82 -10.41
CA LEU A 286 24.27 -8.59 -10.16
C LEU A 286 24.75 -8.63 -8.71
N VAL A 287 26.05 -8.46 -8.48
CA VAL A 287 26.68 -8.65 -7.17
C VAL A 287 27.24 -7.33 -6.68
N CYS A 288 27.01 -7.04 -5.40
CA CYS A 288 27.67 -5.96 -4.66
C CYS A 288 28.57 -6.55 -3.59
N ARG A 289 29.85 -6.17 -3.59
CA ARG A 289 30.77 -6.42 -2.49
C ARG A 289 30.99 -5.14 -1.71
N LEU A 290 30.75 -5.19 -0.42
CA LEU A 290 30.92 -4.07 0.49
C LEU A 290 31.69 -4.52 1.74
N GLN A 291 32.32 -3.55 2.40
CA GLN A 291 33.05 -3.77 3.63
C GLN A 291 32.50 -2.86 4.72
N THR A 292 32.46 -3.36 5.95
CA THR A 292 32.21 -2.53 7.13
C THR A 292 33.30 -2.72 8.16
N ASP A 293 33.49 -1.74 9.04
CA ASP A 293 34.24 -1.95 10.27
C ASP A 293 33.43 -2.80 11.29
N LEU A 294 34.01 -3.00 12.48
CA LEU A 294 33.36 -3.71 13.59
C LEU A 294 32.19 -2.95 14.22
N GLN A 295 32.00 -1.67 13.90
CA GLN A 295 30.89 -0.83 14.34
C GLN A 295 29.78 -0.80 13.29
N GLY A 296 30.00 -1.44 12.13
CA GLY A 296 29.06 -1.52 11.02
C GLY A 296 29.17 -0.38 10.03
N GLU A 297 30.05 0.60 10.22
CA GLU A 297 30.22 1.72 9.27
C GLU A 297 30.80 1.23 7.95
N LEU A 298 30.28 1.73 6.82
CA LEU A 298 30.75 1.36 5.49
C LEU A 298 32.19 1.84 5.27
N GLN A 299 33.05 0.95 4.80
CA GLN A 299 34.45 1.23 4.52
C GLN A 299 34.72 1.22 3.01
N GLY A 300 35.29 2.31 2.50
CA GLY A 300 35.64 2.46 1.09
C GLY A 300 34.44 2.49 0.14
N LYS A 301 34.71 2.24 -1.15
CA LYS A 301 33.67 2.17 -2.19
C LYS A 301 33.24 0.71 -2.43
N PRO A 302 31.94 0.43 -2.62
CA PRO A 302 31.48 -0.89 -3.00
C PRO A 302 31.96 -1.29 -4.41
N GLU A 303 32.14 -2.58 -4.66
CA GLU A 303 32.38 -3.15 -5.99
C GLU A 303 31.07 -3.76 -6.52
N PHE A 304 30.55 -3.22 -7.62
CA PHE A 304 29.47 -3.85 -8.38
C PHE A 304 30.04 -4.63 -9.56
N LEU A 305 29.56 -5.86 -9.78
CA LEU A 305 30.02 -6.75 -10.84
C LEU A 305 28.92 -7.72 -11.27
N LEU A 306 29.02 -8.23 -12.50
CA LEU A 306 28.17 -9.32 -12.99
C LEU A 306 28.83 -10.67 -12.68
N ALA A 307 28.05 -11.61 -12.16
CA ALA A 307 28.54 -12.91 -11.78
C ALA A 307 27.53 -14.03 -12.05
N ASP A 308 28.06 -15.25 -12.11
CA ASP A 308 27.31 -16.47 -11.92
C ASP A 308 27.51 -16.93 -10.47
N VAL A 309 26.40 -17.20 -9.77
CA VAL A 309 26.39 -17.58 -8.36
C VAL A 309 25.60 -18.87 -8.17
N GLN A 310 25.79 -19.54 -7.03
CA GLN A 310 25.01 -20.70 -6.64
C GLN A 310 24.69 -20.60 -5.14
N SER A 311 23.39 -20.53 -4.80
CA SER A 311 22.96 -20.67 -3.41
C SER A 311 23.22 -22.12 -2.96
N LYS A 312 23.90 -22.32 -1.84
CA LYS A 312 24.20 -23.64 -1.28
C LYS A 312 23.18 -24.08 -0.23
N ALA A 313 22.30 -23.18 0.18
CA ALA A 313 21.23 -23.48 1.13
C ALA A 313 20.01 -22.56 0.90
N LYS A 314 18.81 -23.14 0.77
CA LYS A 314 17.53 -22.40 0.90
C LYS A 314 17.08 -22.41 2.34
N LEU A 315 17.28 -21.31 3.06
CA LEU A 315 16.92 -21.19 4.47
C LEU A 315 15.57 -20.49 4.65
N ALA A 316 14.90 -20.83 5.74
CA ALA A 316 13.61 -20.24 6.11
C ALA A 316 13.75 -19.30 7.32
N TYR A 317 13.11 -18.13 7.28
CA TYR A 317 13.15 -17.13 8.36
C TYR A 317 12.85 -17.74 9.74
N ASN A 318 11.77 -18.50 9.86
CA ASN A 318 11.37 -19.12 11.12
C ASN A 318 12.39 -20.13 11.61
N ARG A 319 12.89 -21.02 10.75
CA ARG A 319 13.91 -22.03 11.12
C ARG A 319 15.22 -21.40 11.58
N VAL A 320 15.69 -20.38 10.87
CA VAL A 320 16.93 -19.67 11.22
C VAL A 320 16.75 -18.89 12.53
N SER A 321 15.58 -18.29 12.74
CA SER A 321 15.27 -17.58 13.99
C SER A 321 15.18 -18.55 15.16
N ASP A 322 14.43 -19.64 15.04
CA ASP A 322 14.34 -20.70 16.05
C ASP A 322 15.72 -21.25 16.42
N TYR A 323 16.59 -21.46 15.42
CA TYR A 323 17.97 -21.90 15.62
C TYR A 323 18.80 -20.87 16.41
N LEU A 324 18.79 -19.60 16.00
CA LEU A 324 19.60 -18.55 16.63
C LEU A 324 19.09 -18.15 18.02
N GLU A 325 17.78 -18.25 18.23
CA GLU A 325 17.10 -17.97 19.50
C GLU A 325 17.07 -19.18 20.45
N GLN A 326 17.67 -20.31 20.03
CA GLN A 326 17.79 -21.54 20.85
C GLN A 326 16.44 -22.13 21.28
N ALA A 327 15.44 -22.07 20.40
CA ALA A 327 14.15 -22.70 20.64
C ALA A 327 14.28 -24.23 20.78
N GLU A 328 13.46 -24.83 21.65
CA GLU A 328 13.44 -26.27 21.85
C GLU A 328 13.06 -26.99 20.55
N GLY A 329 13.86 -27.99 20.14
CA GLY A 329 13.61 -28.74 18.90
C GLY A 329 13.88 -27.95 17.60
N ALA A 330 14.53 -26.79 17.67
CA ALA A 330 14.86 -25.99 16.50
C ALA A 330 15.67 -26.77 15.45
N TRP A 331 15.35 -26.53 14.18
CA TRP A 331 16.11 -27.01 13.04
C TRP A 331 17.61 -26.65 13.17
N GLN A 332 18.48 -27.53 12.68
CA GLN A 332 19.94 -27.34 12.71
C GLN A 332 20.48 -27.27 11.28
N PRO A 333 21.44 -26.37 10.98
CA PRO A 333 22.13 -26.36 9.70
C PRO A 333 22.78 -27.71 9.37
N GLU A 334 22.62 -28.16 8.12
CA GLU A 334 23.07 -29.49 7.69
C GLU A 334 24.60 -29.64 7.61
N ASN A 335 25.32 -28.54 7.49
CA ASN A 335 26.79 -28.52 7.44
C ASN A 335 27.38 -27.31 8.17
N GLU A 336 28.65 -27.43 8.57
CA GLU A 336 29.36 -26.41 9.34
C GLU A 336 29.55 -25.09 8.56
N THR A 337 29.66 -25.12 7.23
CA THR A 337 29.82 -23.89 6.43
C THR A 337 28.54 -23.05 6.44
N THR A 338 27.37 -23.67 6.25
CA THR A 338 26.06 -23.00 6.36
C THR A 338 25.86 -22.46 7.77
N LYS A 339 26.20 -23.26 8.80
CA LYS A 339 26.16 -22.83 10.20
C LYS A 339 27.02 -21.59 10.44
N GLN A 340 28.24 -21.58 9.91
CA GLN A 340 29.17 -20.48 10.04
C GLN A 340 28.66 -19.20 9.34
N GLN A 341 28.11 -19.33 8.12
CA GLN A 341 27.48 -18.22 7.41
C GLN A 341 26.33 -17.62 8.22
N ILE A 342 25.42 -18.44 8.75
CA ILE A 342 24.30 -17.96 9.58
C ILE A 342 24.82 -17.18 10.80
N HIS A 343 25.83 -17.70 11.52
CA HIS A 343 26.37 -17.00 12.69
C HIS A 343 27.08 -15.69 12.35
N TRP A 344 27.80 -15.62 11.23
CA TRP A 344 28.44 -14.38 10.79
C TRP A 344 27.41 -13.35 10.33
N LEU A 345 26.41 -13.75 9.55
CA LEU A 345 25.30 -12.89 9.14
C LEU A 345 24.52 -12.36 10.35
N HIS A 346 24.28 -13.20 11.36
CA HIS A 346 23.67 -12.78 12.62
C HIS A 346 24.49 -11.70 13.33
N ARG A 347 25.80 -11.90 13.52
CA ARG A 347 26.69 -10.91 14.14
C ARG A 347 26.73 -9.60 13.36
N PHE A 348 26.78 -9.69 12.03
CA PHE A 348 26.73 -8.54 11.15
C PHE A 348 25.43 -7.76 11.31
N ALA A 349 24.27 -8.45 11.31
CA ALA A 349 22.96 -7.83 11.51
C ALA A 349 22.87 -7.09 12.84
N LEU A 350 23.28 -7.71 13.96
CA LEU A 350 23.30 -7.05 15.27
C LEU A 350 24.18 -5.79 15.27
N THR A 351 25.33 -5.84 14.59
CA THR A 351 26.25 -4.70 14.45
C THR A 351 25.59 -3.57 13.65
N ARG A 352 24.94 -3.90 12.53
CA ARG A 352 24.22 -2.94 11.67
C ARG A 352 22.98 -2.34 12.34
N ILE A 353 22.22 -3.12 13.09
CA ILE A 353 21.11 -2.63 13.93
C ILE A 353 21.64 -1.59 14.92
N ASN A 354 22.73 -1.89 15.62
CA ASN A 354 23.33 -0.95 16.57
C ASN A 354 23.82 0.33 15.88
N TRP A 355 24.44 0.20 14.70
CA TRP A 355 24.83 1.35 13.89
C TRP A 355 23.63 2.22 13.48
N ARG A 356 22.51 1.60 13.07
CA ARG A 356 21.28 2.33 12.70
C ARG A 356 20.63 3.02 13.89
N LYS A 357 20.71 2.46 15.10
CA LYS A 357 20.23 3.15 16.32
C LYS A 357 20.93 4.49 16.54
N THR A 358 22.20 4.63 16.14
CA THR A 358 22.97 5.85 16.39
C THR A 358 23.07 6.78 15.19
N HIS A 359 23.09 6.25 13.96
CA HIS A 359 23.36 7.02 12.75
C HIS A 359 22.17 7.08 11.77
N GLY A 360 21.15 6.26 11.97
CA GLY A 360 19.94 6.21 11.15
C GLY A 360 18.70 6.15 12.03
N LEU A 361 17.65 5.51 11.51
CA LEU A 361 16.42 5.25 12.26
C LEU A 361 15.96 3.81 12.10
N LEU A 362 15.42 3.27 13.19
CA LEU A 362 14.69 2.02 13.23
C LEU A 362 13.18 2.29 13.30
N PHE A 363 12.40 1.35 12.80
CA PHE A 363 10.94 1.35 12.99
C PHE A 363 10.60 0.46 14.17
N LYS A 364 9.58 0.86 14.94
CA LYS A 364 8.97 -0.05 15.92
C LYS A 364 8.40 -1.26 15.17
N GLU A 365 8.69 -2.45 15.68
CA GLU A 365 8.19 -3.69 15.11
C GLU A 365 6.68 -3.78 15.32
N LYS A 366 5.94 -3.92 14.22
CA LYS A 366 4.52 -4.29 14.21
C LYS A 366 4.39 -5.64 13.50
N PRO A 367 3.42 -6.48 13.88
CA PRO A 367 3.18 -7.71 13.17
C PRO A 367 2.62 -7.42 11.78
N ASP A 368 2.99 -8.25 10.82
CA ASP A 368 2.27 -8.39 9.57
C ASP A 368 1.13 -9.42 9.80
N TYR A 369 -0.05 -9.22 9.21
CA TYR A 369 -1.19 -10.12 9.39
C TYR A 369 -1.39 -11.01 8.17
N SER A 370 -1.10 -12.29 8.33
CA SER A 370 -1.10 -13.29 7.26
C SER A 370 -2.38 -14.12 7.28
N PHE A 371 -3.11 -14.15 6.17
CA PHE A 371 -4.31 -14.96 6.00
C PHE A 371 -3.93 -16.40 5.61
N VAL A 372 -4.37 -17.36 6.41
CA VAL A 372 -4.30 -18.79 6.08
C VAL A 372 -5.59 -19.20 5.40
N LEU A 373 -5.50 -19.55 4.12
CA LEU A 373 -6.65 -19.92 3.30
C LEU A 373 -6.72 -21.43 3.09
N ALA A 374 -7.94 -21.96 3.05
CA ALA A 374 -8.21 -23.28 2.50
C ALA A 374 -8.14 -23.26 0.96
N ASP A 375 -8.10 -24.43 0.34
CA ASP A 375 -8.02 -24.59 -1.12
C ASP A 375 -9.19 -23.93 -1.88
N ASN A 376 -10.33 -23.75 -1.22
CA ASN A 376 -11.49 -23.06 -1.79
C ASN A 376 -11.47 -21.54 -1.59
N GLY A 377 -10.46 -20.97 -0.92
CA GLY A 377 -10.37 -19.54 -0.62
C GLY A 377 -10.97 -19.11 0.71
N HIS A 378 -11.58 -20.02 1.47
CA HIS A 378 -12.10 -19.72 2.80
C HIS A 378 -10.97 -19.40 3.79
N VAL A 379 -11.15 -18.37 4.61
CA VAL A 379 -10.16 -17.96 5.63
C VAL A 379 -10.25 -18.91 6.83
N GLN A 380 -9.25 -19.76 7.02
CA GLN A 380 -9.18 -20.67 8.17
C GLN A 380 -8.72 -19.93 9.43
N GLU A 381 -7.71 -19.08 9.28
CA GLU A 381 -7.05 -18.39 10.38
C GLU A 381 -6.40 -17.11 9.85
N ILE A 382 -6.19 -16.14 10.74
CA ILE A 382 -5.37 -14.96 10.48
C ILE A 382 -4.30 -14.89 11.56
N LYS A 383 -3.03 -14.91 11.15
CA LYS A 383 -1.89 -14.97 12.06
C LYS A 383 -1.20 -13.61 12.14
N ALA A 384 -0.94 -13.15 13.36
CA ALA A 384 -0.01 -12.05 13.61
C ALA A 384 1.43 -12.60 13.53
N GLU A 385 2.15 -12.24 12.47
CA GLU A 385 3.52 -12.68 12.22
C GLU A 385 4.49 -11.55 12.59
N TYR A 386 5.36 -11.83 13.56
CA TYR A 386 6.35 -10.87 14.03
C TYR A 386 7.67 -11.06 13.28
N ARG A 387 8.32 -9.95 12.96
CA ARG A 387 9.67 -9.95 12.42
C ARG A 387 10.62 -10.48 13.49
N ARG A 388 11.44 -11.46 13.14
CA ARG A 388 12.43 -12.07 14.03
C ARG A 388 13.84 -11.88 13.48
N ILE A 389 14.83 -12.39 14.20
CA ILE A 389 16.24 -12.12 13.91
C ILE A 389 16.66 -12.51 12.48
N ALA A 390 16.09 -13.56 11.89
CA ALA A 390 16.39 -13.92 10.51
C ALA A 390 15.87 -12.89 9.50
N ASN A 391 14.69 -12.28 9.75
CA ASN A 391 14.18 -11.19 8.92
C ASN A 391 15.13 -9.98 8.98
N GLN A 392 15.60 -9.67 10.19
CA GLN A 392 16.54 -8.56 10.42
C GLN A 392 17.89 -8.79 9.73
N ILE A 393 18.37 -10.04 9.64
CA ILE A 393 19.59 -10.40 8.90
C ILE A 393 19.50 -9.98 7.43
N VAL A 394 18.40 -10.36 6.76
CA VAL A 394 18.18 -10.00 5.36
C VAL A 394 17.95 -8.50 5.24
N GLU A 395 17.09 -7.92 6.09
CA GLU A 395 16.78 -6.49 6.06
C GLU A 395 18.03 -5.61 6.17
N GLU A 396 18.90 -5.83 7.15
CA GLU A 396 20.11 -5.01 7.32
C GLU A 396 21.12 -5.21 6.20
N SER A 397 21.22 -6.43 5.66
CA SER A 397 22.06 -6.73 4.49
C SER A 397 21.55 -5.99 3.24
N MET A 398 20.23 -5.96 3.02
CA MET A 398 19.62 -5.25 1.91
C MET A 398 19.70 -3.73 2.08
N ILE A 399 19.50 -3.21 3.29
CA ILE A 399 19.59 -1.77 3.56
C ILE A 399 20.98 -1.26 3.24
N VAL A 400 22.03 -1.92 3.73
CA VAL A 400 23.41 -1.49 3.44
C VAL A 400 23.74 -1.62 1.94
N ALA A 401 23.27 -2.67 1.27
CA ALA A 401 23.42 -2.82 -0.18
C ALA A 401 22.70 -1.72 -0.98
N ASN A 402 21.53 -1.28 -0.52
CA ASN A 402 20.75 -0.21 -1.15
C ASN A 402 21.33 1.20 -0.87
N ILE A 403 21.99 1.40 0.28
CA ILE A 403 22.82 2.59 0.55
C ILE A 403 23.99 2.63 -0.44
N CYS A 404 24.72 1.53 -0.58
CA CYS A 404 25.81 1.40 -1.55
C CYS A 404 25.35 1.71 -2.98
N CYS A 405 24.20 1.19 -3.39
CA CYS A 405 23.61 1.46 -4.69
C CYS A 405 23.30 2.95 -4.90
N ALA A 406 22.67 3.61 -3.91
CA ALA A 406 22.35 5.03 -4.01
C ALA A 406 23.58 5.89 -4.30
N HIS A 407 24.64 5.72 -3.51
CA HIS A 407 25.87 6.48 -3.69
C HIS A 407 26.61 6.08 -4.97
N TYR A 408 26.63 4.78 -5.33
CA TYR A 408 27.21 4.32 -6.59
C TYR A 408 26.53 4.94 -7.81
N LEU A 409 25.20 4.96 -7.86
CA LEU A 409 24.43 5.56 -8.95
C LEU A 409 24.62 7.08 -9.00
N ALA A 410 24.61 7.76 -7.86
CA ALA A 410 24.87 9.20 -7.80
C ALA A 410 26.29 9.56 -8.29
N ASP A 411 27.29 8.74 -7.97
CA ASP A 411 28.67 8.99 -8.34
C ASP A 411 28.97 8.66 -9.80
N ASN A 412 28.44 7.54 -10.31
CA ASN A 412 28.85 6.99 -11.62
C ASN A 412 27.80 7.20 -12.72
N ALA A 413 26.50 7.08 -12.41
CA ALA A 413 25.42 7.28 -13.38
C ALA A 413 24.85 8.70 -13.39
N LYS A 414 25.03 9.46 -12.28
CA LYS A 414 24.42 10.79 -12.03
C LYS A 414 22.87 10.75 -12.08
N THR A 415 22.30 9.57 -11.99
CA THR A 415 20.86 9.32 -12.03
C THR A 415 20.56 7.90 -11.54
N GLY A 416 19.30 7.62 -11.27
CA GLY A 416 18.82 6.38 -10.65
C GLY A 416 17.35 6.50 -10.32
N ILE A 417 16.75 5.43 -9.80
CA ILE A 417 15.47 5.53 -9.09
C ILE A 417 15.79 5.47 -7.60
N PHE A 418 15.70 6.63 -6.95
CA PHE A 418 15.95 6.81 -5.54
C PHE A 418 14.63 6.84 -4.78
N ASN A 419 14.57 6.14 -3.65
CA ASN A 419 13.47 6.21 -2.71
C ASN A 419 13.79 7.34 -1.72
N THR A 420 12.97 8.38 -1.70
CA THR A 420 13.24 9.62 -0.98
C THR A 420 12.10 9.94 -0.02
N HIS A 421 12.41 10.62 1.08
CA HIS A 421 11.40 11.05 2.05
C HIS A 421 11.89 12.36 2.68
N ALA A 422 11.15 13.45 2.49
CA ALA A 422 11.60 14.80 2.85
C ALA A 422 11.41 15.15 4.34
N GLY A 423 10.85 14.25 5.14
CA GLY A 423 10.60 14.48 6.56
C GLY A 423 9.24 15.15 6.75
N PHE A 424 9.21 16.23 7.54
CA PHE A 424 8.01 17.04 7.69
C PHE A 424 7.71 17.83 6.40
N ASP A 425 6.44 17.93 6.05
CA ASP A 425 5.99 18.91 5.05
C ASP A 425 6.35 20.30 5.58
N LYS A 426 6.95 21.14 4.72
CA LYS A 426 7.39 22.49 5.07
C LYS A 426 6.29 23.32 5.74
N LYS A 427 5.02 23.13 5.33
CA LYS A 427 3.88 23.85 5.92
C LYS A 427 3.54 23.41 7.35
N PHE A 428 3.94 22.21 7.74
CA PHE A 428 3.65 21.62 9.06
C PHE A 428 4.86 21.63 10.01
N LEU A 429 6.03 22.12 9.60
CA LEU A 429 7.18 22.30 10.49
C LEU A 429 6.84 23.14 11.75
N PRO A 430 6.10 24.27 11.66
CA PRO A 430 5.68 25.00 12.86
C PRO A 430 4.77 24.19 13.79
N ASN A 431 3.88 23.36 13.22
CA ASN A 431 3.01 22.46 13.99
C ASN A 431 3.83 21.38 14.70
N ALA A 432 4.81 20.79 14.03
CA ALA A 432 5.72 19.81 14.61
C ALA A 432 6.55 20.41 15.76
N HIS A 433 7.14 21.59 15.54
CA HIS A 433 7.85 22.34 16.57
C HIS A 433 6.95 22.60 17.79
N HIS A 434 5.79 23.20 17.59
CA HIS A 434 4.87 23.51 18.69
C HIS A 434 4.41 22.26 19.44
N PHE A 435 4.12 21.17 18.73
CA PHE A 435 3.76 19.89 19.32
C PHE A 435 4.88 19.31 20.18
N LEU A 436 6.11 19.26 19.68
CA LEU A 436 7.27 18.76 20.43
C LEU A 436 7.53 19.61 21.68
N MET A 437 7.52 20.94 21.54
CA MET A 437 7.70 21.85 22.68
C MET A 437 6.60 21.66 23.72
N THR A 438 5.34 21.51 23.31
CA THR A 438 4.22 21.34 24.25
C THR A 438 4.31 20.03 25.04
N ASN A 439 4.86 18.96 24.46
CA ASN A 439 4.87 17.63 25.07
C ASN A 439 6.19 17.25 25.75
N LEU A 440 7.31 17.87 25.35
CA LEU A 440 8.66 17.49 25.82
C LEU A 440 9.37 18.62 26.59
N SER A 441 8.96 19.88 26.39
CA SER A 441 9.55 21.03 27.06
C SER A 441 9.00 21.21 28.47
N ASN A 442 9.89 21.55 29.39
CA ASN A 442 9.62 22.00 30.73
C ASN A 442 10.60 23.13 31.10
N ALA A 443 10.44 23.75 32.27
CA ALA A 443 11.25 24.90 32.67
C ALA A 443 12.77 24.64 32.71
N GLN A 444 13.22 23.37 32.78
CA GLN A 444 14.65 23.03 32.87
C GLN A 444 15.30 22.84 31.50
N ASN A 445 14.56 22.37 30.49
CA ASN A 445 15.09 22.02 29.17
C ASN A 445 14.59 22.94 28.04
N GLN A 446 13.74 23.93 28.33
CA GLN A 446 13.07 24.76 27.33
C GLN A 446 14.03 25.44 26.35
N ASP A 447 15.10 26.07 26.83
CA ASP A 447 16.05 26.77 25.97
C ASP A 447 16.79 25.81 25.03
N GLU A 448 17.19 24.65 25.55
CA GLU A 448 17.85 23.59 24.77
C GLU A 448 16.91 23.02 23.70
N LEU A 449 15.68 22.66 24.08
CA LEU A 449 14.71 22.07 23.16
C LEU A 449 14.17 23.07 22.13
N THR A 450 14.12 24.37 22.46
CA THR A 450 13.73 25.41 21.49
C THR A 450 14.70 25.46 20.32
N VAL A 451 16.00 25.34 20.60
CA VAL A 451 17.04 25.27 19.56
C VAL A 451 17.01 23.91 18.86
N ARG A 452 16.93 22.81 19.62
CA ARG A 452 16.96 21.46 19.07
C ARG A 452 15.78 21.16 18.15
N TYR A 453 14.58 21.62 18.49
CA TYR A 453 13.38 21.41 17.69
C TYR A 453 12.99 22.64 16.89
N SER A 454 13.92 23.56 16.62
CA SER A 454 13.63 24.71 15.74
C SER A 454 13.15 24.24 14.37
N VAL A 455 12.37 25.09 13.70
CA VAL A 455 11.84 24.81 12.36
C VAL A 455 12.99 24.53 11.38
N GLU A 456 14.09 25.29 11.50
CA GLU A 456 15.28 25.12 10.69
C GLU A 456 15.94 23.76 10.94
N ASN A 457 16.06 23.35 12.22
CA ASN A 457 16.73 22.09 12.55
C ASN A 457 15.87 20.87 12.16
N LEU A 458 14.56 20.91 12.42
CA LEU A 458 13.62 19.84 12.04
C LEU A 458 13.50 19.65 10.51
N ALA A 459 13.86 20.67 9.72
CA ALA A 459 13.93 20.58 8.26
C ALA A 459 15.19 19.87 7.76
N THR A 460 16.19 19.62 8.62
CA THR A 460 17.41 18.89 8.28
C THR A 460 17.29 17.41 8.65
N LEU A 461 18.03 16.55 7.96
CA LEU A 461 18.08 15.12 8.28
C LEU A 461 18.63 14.88 9.70
N GLU A 462 19.70 15.59 10.07
CA GLU A 462 20.34 15.47 11.38
C GLU A 462 19.39 15.86 12.51
N GLY A 463 18.75 17.04 12.40
CA GLY A 463 17.79 17.50 13.41
C GLY A 463 16.55 16.60 13.49
N TYR A 464 16.07 16.07 12.35
CA TYR A 464 14.99 15.09 12.34
C TYR A 464 15.38 13.77 13.03
N CYS A 465 16.55 13.21 12.72
CA CYS A 465 17.06 11.99 13.36
C CYS A 465 17.22 12.19 14.87
N ARG A 466 17.83 13.32 15.26
CA ARG A 466 18.01 13.66 16.68
C ARG A 466 16.68 13.74 17.42
N MET A 467 15.68 14.38 16.83
CA MET A 467 14.32 14.43 17.40
C MET A 467 13.72 13.03 17.52
N ARG A 468 13.89 12.17 16.52
CA ARG A 468 13.40 10.79 16.56
C ARG A 468 14.06 9.97 17.67
N HIS A 469 15.37 10.13 17.88
CA HIS A 469 16.09 9.50 19.00
C HIS A 469 15.66 10.03 20.36
N ASP A 470 15.27 11.29 20.47
CA ASP A 470 14.77 11.86 21.73
C ASP A 470 13.39 11.28 22.11
N ILE A 471 12.52 10.97 21.14
CA ILE A 471 11.17 10.43 21.41
C ILE A 471 11.12 8.90 21.47
N GLU A 472 12.08 8.19 20.88
CA GLU A 472 12.10 6.72 20.83
C GLU A 472 12.02 6.04 22.21
N PRO A 473 12.72 6.52 23.27
CA PRO A 473 12.64 5.93 24.61
C PRO A 473 11.33 6.23 25.36
N ILE A 474 10.45 7.09 24.82
CA ILE A 474 9.21 7.47 25.48
C ILE A 474 8.16 6.38 25.22
N ASP A 475 7.57 5.87 26.30
CA ASP A 475 6.57 4.81 26.22
C ASP A 475 5.33 5.20 25.40
N GLY A 476 4.83 4.23 24.63
CA GLY A 476 3.67 4.37 23.76
C GLY A 476 3.98 4.99 22.39
N ASP A 477 2.96 5.03 21.53
CA ASP A 477 3.11 5.44 20.13
C ASP A 477 2.48 6.81 19.83
N TYR A 478 1.92 7.48 20.84
CA TYR A 478 1.19 8.73 20.68
C TYR A 478 2.00 9.81 19.95
N LEU A 479 3.24 10.10 20.42
CA LEU A 479 4.08 11.13 19.81
C LEU A 479 4.41 10.80 18.35
N GLU A 480 4.75 9.54 18.08
CA GLU A 480 5.06 9.07 16.74
C GLU A 480 3.85 9.18 15.80
N PHE A 481 2.68 8.69 16.21
CA PHE A 481 1.48 8.74 15.39
C PHE A 481 1.01 10.17 15.13
N ARG A 482 1.19 11.09 16.08
CA ARG A 482 0.93 12.52 15.90
C ARG A 482 1.88 13.13 14.87
N LEU A 483 3.18 12.90 15.01
CA LEU A 483 4.18 13.45 14.10
C LEU A 483 4.02 12.93 12.67
N ARG A 484 3.58 11.68 12.48
CA ARG A 484 3.33 11.10 11.15
C ARG A 484 2.36 11.93 10.29
N ARG A 485 1.41 12.66 10.89
CA ARG A 485 0.48 13.54 10.15
C ARG A 485 1.11 14.80 9.58
N PHE A 486 2.29 15.17 10.09
CA PHE A 486 3.06 16.30 9.59
C PHE A 486 4.07 15.88 8.52
N LEU A 487 4.27 14.57 8.29
CA LEU A 487 5.24 14.05 7.33
C LEU A 487 4.71 14.09 5.90
N THR A 488 5.64 14.21 4.95
CA THR A 488 5.40 13.93 3.53
C THR A 488 5.31 12.42 3.27
N PHE A 489 4.70 12.00 2.17
CA PHE A 489 4.86 10.61 1.71
C PHE A 489 6.24 10.35 1.11
N ALA A 490 6.69 9.09 1.11
CA ALA A 490 7.89 8.69 0.39
C ALA A 490 7.65 8.71 -1.14
N GLU A 491 8.64 9.17 -1.89
CA GLU A 491 8.56 9.40 -3.34
C GLU A 491 9.72 8.71 -4.08
N PHE A 492 9.50 8.40 -5.35
CA PHE A 492 10.56 8.02 -6.27
C PHE A 492 11.10 9.26 -6.98
N LYS A 493 12.43 9.45 -6.97
CA LYS A 493 13.11 10.55 -7.66
C LYS A 493 14.23 10.05 -8.54
N SER A 494 14.56 10.81 -9.58
CA SER A 494 15.66 10.49 -10.51
C SER A 494 17.05 10.85 -9.97
N GLU A 495 17.10 11.53 -8.84
CA GLU A 495 18.29 12.17 -8.26
C GLU A 495 18.41 11.82 -6.78
N LEU A 496 19.64 11.78 -6.29
CA LEU A 496 19.96 11.46 -4.90
C LEU A 496 19.31 12.50 -3.97
N ALA A 497 18.52 12.02 -3.02
CA ALA A 497 18.03 12.83 -1.93
C ALA A 497 17.89 11.98 -0.65
N PRO A 498 17.88 12.63 0.52
CA PRO A 498 17.71 11.93 1.78
C PRO A 498 16.40 11.13 1.88
N HIS A 499 16.47 10.09 2.69
CA HIS A 499 15.30 9.35 3.16
C HIS A 499 15.17 9.55 4.67
N PHE A 500 14.47 10.61 5.08
CA PHE A 500 14.30 10.96 6.50
C PHE A 500 13.68 9.84 7.30
N GLY A 501 12.72 9.08 6.74
CA GLY A 501 12.12 7.93 7.44
C GLY A 501 13.10 6.80 7.80
N LEU A 502 14.26 6.73 7.14
CA LEU A 502 15.32 5.76 7.43
C LEU A 502 16.53 6.41 8.12
N GLY A 503 16.57 7.73 8.22
CA GLY A 503 17.73 8.48 8.69
C GLY A 503 18.93 8.41 7.74
N LEU A 504 18.71 8.25 6.43
CA LEU A 504 19.78 8.03 5.44
C LEU A 504 19.91 9.21 4.47
N THR A 505 21.14 9.50 4.04
CA THR A 505 21.45 10.57 3.06
C THR A 505 21.09 10.18 1.63
N GLY A 506 20.95 8.89 1.35
CA GLY A 506 20.59 8.34 0.06
C GLY A 506 20.10 6.90 0.15
N TYR A 507 19.07 6.57 -0.62
CA TYR A 507 18.54 5.20 -0.68
C TYR A 507 18.00 4.88 -2.09
N ALA A 508 18.49 3.82 -2.70
CA ALA A 508 18.06 3.36 -4.02
C ALA A 508 17.94 1.83 -4.00
N THR A 509 16.76 1.31 -4.33
CA THR A 509 16.52 -0.13 -4.27
C THR A 509 16.98 -0.81 -5.56
N TRP A 510 17.68 -1.93 -5.40
CA TRP A 510 18.07 -2.80 -6.51
C TRP A 510 17.98 -4.29 -6.14
N THR A 511 17.55 -4.58 -4.92
CA THR A 511 17.62 -5.90 -4.28
C THR A 511 16.34 -6.72 -4.44
N SER A 512 15.40 -6.30 -5.30
CA SER A 512 14.20 -7.09 -5.60
C SER A 512 13.71 -6.99 -7.05
N PRO A 513 14.58 -7.18 -8.06
CA PRO A 513 14.24 -6.93 -9.47
C PRO A 513 13.24 -7.93 -10.06
N ILE A 514 13.05 -9.11 -9.46
CA ILE A 514 12.00 -10.05 -9.91
C ILE A 514 10.61 -9.46 -9.69
N ARG A 515 10.45 -8.65 -8.65
CA ARG A 515 9.15 -8.15 -8.16
C ARG A 515 9.02 -6.62 -8.11
N LYS A 516 10.06 -5.86 -8.47
CA LYS A 516 10.05 -4.40 -8.53
C LYS A 516 10.73 -3.88 -9.79
N TYR A 517 9.96 -3.22 -10.65
CA TYR A 517 10.46 -2.65 -11.89
C TYR A 517 11.51 -1.55 -11.66
N SER A 518 11.39 -0.79 -10.56
CA SER A 518 12.39 0.20 -10.16
C SER A 518 13.79 -0.40 -10.04
N ASP A 519 13.86 -1.63 -9.56
CA ASP A 519 15.10 -2.33 -9.27
C ASP A 519 15.70 -2.84 -10.60
N MET A 520 14.89 -3.26 -11.57
CA MET A 520 15.34 -3.54 -12.94
C MET A 520 15.95 -2.30 -13.63
N VAL A 521 15.36 -1.11 -13.43
CA VAL A 521 15.92 0.14 -13.96
C VAL A 521 17.28 0.43 -13.33
N ASN A 522 17.40 0.31 -12.01
CA ASN A 522 18.67 0.49 -11.31
C ASN A 522 19.71 -0.58 -11.71
N HIS A 523 19.31 -1.85 -11.94
CA HIS A 523 20.18 -2.89 -12.50
C HIS A 523 20.78 -2.47 -13.84
N ARG A 524 19.96 -1.96 -14.77
CA ARG A 524 20.44 -1.49 -16.08
C ARG A 524 21.41 -0.32 -15.96
N LEU A 525 21.16 0.60 -15.03
CA LEU A 525 22.09 1.71 -14.78
C LEU A 525 23.42 1.22 -14.20
N ILE A 526 23.39 0.29 -13.25
CA ILE A 526 24.62 -0.32 -12.69
C ILE A 526 25.40 -1.05 -13.80
N LYS A 527 24.72 -1.84 -14.64
CA LYS A 527 25.33 -2.52 -15.79
C LYS A 527 25.95 -1.53 -16.78
N ALA A 528 25.26 -0.44 -17.09
CA ALA A 528 25.79 0.61 -17.95
C ALA A 528 27.06 1.23 -17.34
N CYS A 529 27.10 1.51 -16.03
CA CYS A 529 28.31 1.96 -15.36
C CYS A 529 29.46 0.94 -15.43
N ILE A 530 29.20 -0.34 -15.15
CA ILE A 530 30.20 -1.42 -15.24
C ILE A 530 30.78 -1.51 -16.66
N ALA A 531 29.93 -1.32 -17.67
CA ALA A 531 30.32 -1.38 -19.08
C ALA A 531 30.86 -0.06 -19.66
N GLU A 532 30.98 0.98 -18.83
CA GLU A 532 31.36 2.35 -19.25
C GLU A 532 30.48 2.90 -20.40
N GLN A 533 29.20 2.54 -20.38
CA GLN A 533 28.18 2.97 -21.34
C GLN A 533 27.38 4.17 -20.83
N ALA A 534 26.73 4.87 -21.75
CA ALA A 534 25.86 5.99 -21.40
C ALA A 534 24.68 5.53 -20.54
N CYS A 535 24.49 6.20 -19.40
CA CYS A 535 23.36 5.97 -18.50
C CYS A 535 22.15 6.81 -18.94
N LEU A 536 20.99 6.17 -19.09
CA LEU A 536 19.75 6.84 -19.45
C LEU A 536 18.98 7.24 -18.19
N LYS A 537 18.81 8.54 -17.96
CA LYS A 537 17.98 9.07 -16.87
C LYS A 537 16.55 8.50 -16.97
N PRO A 538 16.02 7.87 -15.90
CA PRO A 538 14.63 7.42 -15.88
C PRO A 538 13.68 8.59 -16.15
N SER A 539 12.67 8.38 -17.00
CA SER A 539 11.71 9.44 -17.32
C SER A 539 10.73 9.69 -16.17
N ASP A 540 10.22 10.92 -16.08
CA ASP A 540 9.22 11.30 -15.07
C ASP A 540 7.94 10.45 -15.15
N ASP A 541 7.58 9.97 -16.35
CA ASP A 541 6.46 9.05 -16.55
C ASP A 541 6.66 7.72 -15.81
N ILE A 542 7.90 7.19 -15.76
CA ILE A 542 8.21 5.96 -15.01
C ILE A 542 8.03 6.22 -13.52
N LEU A 543 8.55 7.34 -13.01
CA LEU A 543 8.43 7.71 -11.60
C LEU A 543 6.96 7.90 -11.20
N THR A 544 6.18 8.56 -12.04
CA THR A 544 4.75 8.79 -11.84
C THR A 544 3.98 7.47 -11.81
N ARG A 545 4.23 6.57 -12.78
CA ARG A 545 3.61 5.24 -12.83
C ARG A 545 3.98 4.40 -11.62
N LEU A 546 5.22 4.42 -11.15
CA LEU A 546 5.66 3.72 -9.94
C LEU A 546 4.91 4.21 -8.69
N GLN A 547 4.70 5.52 -8.55
CA GLN A 547 3.93 6.09 -7.44
C GLN A 547 2.46 5.68 -7.49
N GLU A 548 1.86 5.72 -8.69
CA GLU A 548 0.47 5.30 -8.91
C GLU A 548 0.28 3.80 -8.62
N ALA A 549 1.15 2.93 -9.16
CA ALA A 549 1.08 1.49 -8.96
C ALA A 549 1.25 1.12 -7.49
N ARG A 550 2.18 1.77 -6.77
CA ARG A 550 2.36 1.57 -5.32
C ARG A 550 1.10 1.94 -4.54
N LYS A 551 0.35 2.97 -4.95
CA LYS A 551 -0.93 3.33 -4.32
C LYS A 551 -2.01 2.31 -4.68
N GLN A 552 -2.12 1.92 -5.94
CA GLN A 552 -3.10 0.93 -6.43
C GLN A 552 -2.94 -0.40 -5.72
N ASN A 553 -1.72 -0.94 -5.62
CA ASN A 553 -1.47 -2.23 -4.98
C ASN A 553 -1.87 -2.24 -3.51
N ARG A 554 -1.55 -1.18 -2.76
CA ARG A 554 -1.99 -1.04 -1.36
C ARG A 554 -3.52 -0.98 -1.22
N MET A 555 -4.20 -0.35 -2.18
CA MET A 555 -5.67 -0.31 -2.18
C MET A 555 -6.25 -1.69 -2.50
N VAL A 556 -5.69 -2.42 -3.46
CA VAL A 556 -6.12 -3.79 -3.81
C VAL A 556 -5.95 -4.73 -2.62
N GLU A 557 -4.77 -4.72 -1.99
CA GLU A 557 -4.46 -5.55 -0.83
C GLU A 557 -5.42 -5.27 0.33
N ARG A 558 -5.61 -3.99 0.68
CA ARG A 558 -6.53 -3.57 1.75
C ARG A 558 -7.97 -3.94 1.44
N ASP A 559 -8.46 -3.68 0.23
CA ASP A 559 -9.86 -3.94 -0.12
C ASP A 559 -10.17 -5.45 -0.12
N ILE A 560 -9.19 -6.30 -0.45
CA ILE A 560 -9.29 -7.76 -0.27
C ILE A 560 -9.29 -8.09 1.21
N ALA A 561 -8.31 -7.59 1.97
CA ALA A 561 -8.19 -7.87 3.41
C ALA A 561 -9.47 -7.48 4.18
N ASP A 562 -10.04 -6.30 3.93
CA ASP A 562 -11.28 -5.83 4.57
C ASP A 562 -12.46 -6.80 4.29
N TRP A 563 -12.54 -7.34 3.08
CA TRP A 563 -13.56 -8.33 2.73
C TRP A 563 -13.31 -9.67 3.43
N LEU A 564 -12.06 -10.14 3.44
CA LEU A 564 -11.68 -11.38 4.11
C LEU A 564 -11.88 -11.31 5.63
N TYR A 565 -11.59 -10.16 6.25
CA TYR A 565 -11.90 -9.94 7.66
C TYR A 565 -13.40 -10.04 7.94
N CYS A 566 -14.25 -9.48 7.07
CA CYS A 566 -15.70 -9.63 7.21
C CYS A 566 -16.12 -11.10 7.14
N ARG A 567 -15.66 -11.85 6.13
CA ARG A 567 -15.99 -13.27 6.02
C ARG A 567 -15.49 -14.10 7.21
N TYR A 568 -14.26 -13.86 7.65
CA TYR A 568 -13.67 -14.57 8.78
C TYR A 568 -14.39 -14.31 10.11
N LEU A 569 -14.91 -13.09 10.31
CA LEU A 569 -15.57 -12.69 11.56
C LEU A 569 -17.11 -12.83 11.50
N ALA A 570 -17.70 -13.07 10.33
CA ALA A 570 -19.15 -13.17 10.12
C ALA A 570 -19.78 -14.22 11.04
N ASP A 571 -19.23 -15.44 11.09
CA ASP A 571 -19.78 -16.51 11.93
C ASP A 571 -19.39 -16.35 13.42
N LYS A 572 -18.41 -15.50 13.71
CA LYS A 572 -17.93 -15.28 15.08
C LYS A 572 -18.72 -14.20 15.81
N VAL A 573 -19.30 -13.24 15.09
CA VAL A 573 -19.98 -12.07 15.69
C VAL A 573 -21.19 -12.45 16.53
N GLU A 574 -21.86 -13.57 16.25
CA GLU A 574 -23.01 -14.03 17.05
C GLU A 574 -22.65 -14.24 18.52
N ASN A 575 -21.41 -14.66 18.79
CA ASN A 575 -20.90 -14.88 20.14
C ASN A 575 -20.38 -13.60 20.80
N LYS A 576 -20.45 -12.46 20.12
CA LYS A 576 -19.92 -11.15 20.56
C LYS A 576 -18.51 -11.25 21.15
N PRO A 577 -17.53 -11.75 20.38
CA PRO A 577 -16.17 -11.94 20.86
C PRO A 577 -15.55 -10.60 21.26
N GLU A 578 -14.73 -10.65 22.31
CA GLU A 578 -13.96 -9.52 22.80
C GLU A 578 -12.52 -9.60 22.31
N PHE A 579 -11.94 -8.45 21.97
CA PHE A 579 -10.59 -8.34 21.45
C PHE A 579 -9.88 -7.15 22.09
N GLN A 580 -8.56 -7.28 22.27
CA GLN A 580 -7.71 -6.10 22.44
C GLN A 580 -7.49 -5.42 21.10
N ALA A 581 -7.56 -4.09 21.09
CA ALA A 581 -7.42 -3.28 19.89
C ALA A 581 -6.63 -2.00 20.16
N GLU A 582 -5.86 -1.54 19.18
CA GLU A 582 -5.15 -0.26 19.21
C GLU A 582 -5.98 0.82 18.49
N VAL A 583 -6.19 1.98 19.12
CA VAL A 583 -6.85 3.13 18.49
C VAL A 583 -5.99 3.67 17.35
N GLN A 584 -6.48 3.58 16.11
CA GLN A 584 -5.83 4.08 14.89
C GLN A 584 -6.29 5.48 14.49
N ASP A 585 -7.53 5.85 14.82
CA ASP A 585 -8.08 7.18 14.51
C ASP A 585 -9.21 7.58 15.46
N CYS A 586 -9.33 8.88 15.70
CA CYS A 586 -10.37 9.49 16.53
C CYS A 586 -11.16 10.50 15.69
N MET A 587 -12.45 10.26 15.49
CA MET A 587 -13.31 11.10 14.67
C MET A 587 -14.62 11.42 15.39
N ARG A 588 -15.32 12.47 14.96
CA ARG A 588 -16.61 12.86 15.59
C ARG A 588 -17.64 11.73 15.59
N GLY A 589 -17.56 10.83 14.61
CA GLY A 589 -18.43 9.66 14.50
C GLY A 589 -18.09 8.53 15.47
N GLY A 590 -16.90 8.50 16.06
CA GLY A 590 -16.41 7.37 16.87
C GLY A 590 -14.90 7.16 16.82
N LEU A 591 -14.47 5.95 17.14
CA LEU A 591 -13.07 5.53 17.04
C LEU A 591 -12.91 4.52 15.90
N ARG A 592 -11.76 4.54 15.25
CA ARG A 592 -11.30 3.41 14.42
C ARG A 592 -10.21 2.70 15.19
N VAL A 593 -10.37 1.40 15.40
CA VAL A 593 -9.43 0.57 16.14
C VAL A 593 -8.95 -0.59 15.26
N GLN A 594 -7.74 -1.07 15.49
CA GLN A 594 -7.20 -2.26 14.85
C GLN A 594 -7.08 -3.37 15.89
N LEU A 595 -7.66 -4.54 15.61
CA LEU A 595 -7.56 -5.69 16.51
C LEU A 595 -6.12 -6.20 16.54
N LEU A 596 -5.55 -6.38 17.74
CA LEU A 596 -4.17 -6.85 17.89
C LEU A 596 -3.97 -8.31 17.48
N GLU A 597 -5.03 -9.13 17.62
CA GLU A 597 -4.97 -10.56 17.36
C GLU A 597 -4.87 -10.87 15.86
N ASN A 598 -5.64 -10.15 15.04
CA ASN A 598 -5.81 -10.48 13.62
C ASN A 598 -5.68 -9.28 12.67
N GLY A 599 -5.55 -8.04 13.16
CA GLY A 599 -5.30 -6.88 12.32
C GLY A 599 -6.54 -6.24 11.69
N ALA A 600 -7.73 -6.76 11.95
CA ALA A 600 -8.97 -6.22 11.39
C ALA A 600 -9.24 -4.78 11.87
N SER A 601 -9.70 -3.91 10.95
CA SER A 601 -10.12 -2.54 11.28
C SER A 601 -11.59 -2.52 11.70
N VAL A 602 -11.85 -2.16 12.96
CA VAL A 602 -13.21 -2.06 13.53
C VAL A 602 -13.57 -0.60 13.81
N PHE A 603 -14.81 -0.22 13.49
CA PHE A 603 -15.36 1.07 13.85
C PHE A 603 -16.17 0.98 15.15
N VAL A 604 -15.90 1.88 16.08
CA VAL A 604 -16.61 2.00 17.36
C VAL A 604 -17.42 3.28 17.35
N PRO A 605 -18.76 3.23 17.19
CA PRO A 605 -19.58 4.42 17.07
C PRO A 605 -19.56 5.29 18.34
N ALA A 606 -19.51 6.61 18.20
CA ALA A 606 -19.52 7.55 19.33
C ALA A 606 -20.74 7.36 20.26
N SER A 607 -21.89 6.96 19.70
CA SER A 607 -23.11 6.68 20.45
C SER A 607 -23.00 5.48 21.41
N THR A 608 -22.04 4.58 21.20
CA THR A 608 -21.80 3.43 22.09
C THR A 608 -20.68 3.72 23.09
N ILE A 609 -19.90 4.78 22.87
CA ILE A 609 -18.89 5.29 23.80
C ILE A 609 -19.54 6.17 24.87
N HIS A 610 -20.44 7.08 24.48
CA HIS A 610 -21.13 7.98 25.40
C HIS A 610 -22.52 8.38 24.88
N PRO A 611 -23.58 8.35 25.72
CA PRO A 611 -24.95 8.59 25.27
C PRO A 611 -25.23 10.03 24.84
N ASN A 612 -24.53 11.02 25.41
CA ASN A 612 -24.76 12.43 25.09
C ASN A 612 -23.75 12.97 24.08
N LYS A 613 -24.19 13.19 22.84
CA LYS A 613 -23.34 13.72 21.76
C LYS A 613 -22.81 15.12 22.01
N GLU A 614 -23.48 15.94 22.83
CA GLU A 614 -23.04 17.32 23.15
C GLU A 614 -21.85 17.34 24.12
N GLU A 615 -21.68 16.28 24.93
CA GLU A 615 -20.57 16.10 25.86
C GLU A 615 -19.32 15.50 25.19
N ILE A 616 -19.46 15.04 23.94
CA ILE A 616 -18.38 14.46 23.15
C ILE A 616 -17.70 15.56 22.34
N GLN A 617 -16.38 15.65 22.47
CA GLN A 617 -15.53 16.50 21.64
C GLN A 617 -14.42 15.66 21.04
N VAL A 618 -14.00 16.00 19.81
CA VAL A 618 -12.86 15.37 19.17
C VAL A 618 -11.89 16.47 18.79
N ASN A 619 -10.68 16.38 19.33
CA ASN A 619 -9.61 17.24 18.90
C ASN A 619 -8.92 16.56 17.72
N SER A 620 -9.21 17.05 16.51
CA SER A 620 -8.63 16.52 15.29
C SER A 620 -7.12 16.68 15.27
N ASP A 621 -6.57 17.73 15.87
CA ASP A 621 -5.12 17.93 15.90
C ASP A 621 -4.48 16.90 16.81
N GLU A 622 -5.06 16.64 17.98
CA GLU A 622 -4.59 15.67 18.96
C GLU A 622 -4.90 14.20 18.66
N LEU A 623 -5.76 13.92 17.68
CA LEU A 623 -6.33 12.59 17.45
C LEU A 623 -6.84 11.97 18.76
N ALA A 624 -7.63 12.77 19.48
CA ALA A 624 -8.07 12.46 20.81
C ALA A 624 -9.57 12.71 20.96
N PHE A 625 -10.21 11.79 21.68
CA PHE A 625 -11.62 11.76 21.99
C PHE A 625 -11.81 12.20 23.44
N TYR A 626 -12.57 13.27 23.61
CA TYR A 626 -12.85 13.92 24.88
C TYR A 626 -14.31 13.71 25.28
N ILE A 627 -14.54 13.46 26.56
CA ILE A 627 -15.88 13.35 27.15
C ILE A 627 -15.91 14.26 28.37
N ASN A 628 -16.88 15.18 28.44
CA ASN A 628 -16.99 16.15 29.53
C ASN A 628 -15.70 16.97 29.77
N GLY A 629 -14.97 17.27 28.68
CA GLY A 629 -13.71 18.03 28.73
C GLY A 629 -12.48 17.20 29.15
N GLU A 630 -12.65 15.93 29.53
CA GLU A 630 -11.54 15.03 29.84
C GLU A 630 -11.12 14.23 28.61
N ARG A 631 -9.82 14.12 28.34
CA ARG A 631 -9.30 13.24 27.29
C ARG A 631 -9.47 11.80 27.72
N ARG A 632 -10.36 11.06 27.05
CA ARG A 632 -10.69 9.67 27.39
C ARG A 632 -9.94 8.65 26.54
N TYR A 633 -9.79 8.93 25.25
CA TYR A 633 -9.08 8.06 24.32
C TYR A 633 -8.21 8.90 23.39
N LYS A 634 -7.09 8.36 22.95
CA LYS A 634 -6.21 8.96 21.93
C LYS A 634 -5.63 7.86 21.05
N ILE A 635 -5.09 8.27 19.91
CA ILE A 635 -4.37 7.37 19.01
C ILE A 635 -3.25 6.61 19.75
N GLY A 636 -3.14 5.32 19.49
CA GLY A 636 -2.20 4.39 20.13
C GLY A 636 -2.62 3.85 21.50
N ASP A 637 -3.76 4.26 22.05
CA ASP A 637 -4.29 3.61 23.25
C ASP A 637 -4.71 2.17 22.93
N ILE A 638 -4.45 1.26 23.86
CA ILE A 638 -4.98 -0.10 23.82
C ILE A 638 -6.30 -0.14 24.55
N VAL A 639 -7.34 -0.61 23.87
CA VAL A 639 -8.71 -0.72 24.37
C VAL A 639 -9.23 -2.13 24.17
N ASN A 640 -10.19 -2.55 25.01
CA ASN A 640 -10.95 -3.77 24.78
C ASN A 640 -12.21 -3.42 23.99
N ILE A 641 -12.51 -4.19 22.95
CA ILE A 641 -13.73 -4.03 22.16
C ILE A 641 -14.49 -5.35 22.09
N GLN A 642 -15.81 -5.26 22.06
CA GLN A 642 -16.71 -6.36 21.72
C GLN A 642 -17.20 -6.17 20.29
N LEU A 643 -16.99 -7.15 19.42
CA LEU A 643 -17.51 -7.11 18.05
C LEU A 643 -19.03 -7.33 18.08
N THR A 644 -19.78 -6.45 17.40
CA THR A 644 -21.26 -6.45 17.46
C THR A 644 -21.95 -6.63 16.12
N GLU A 645 -21.31 -6.21 15.03
CA GLU A 645 -21.92 -6.28 13.70
C GLU A 645 -20.83 -6.45 12.63
N VAL A 646 -21.14 -7.29 11.63
CA VAL A 646 -20.35 -7.48 10.42
C VAL A 646 -21.25 -7.17 9.22
N LYS A 647 -20.83 -6.25 8.36
CA LYS A 647 -21.57 -5.84 7.16
C LYS A 647 -20.74 -6.16 5.93
N GLU A 648 -20.94 -7.33 5.35
CA GLU A 648 -20.17 -7.77 4.18
C GLU A 648 -20.40 -6.86 2.96
N GLU A 649 -21.62 -6.33 2.75
CA GLU A 649 -21.93 -5.45 1.62
C GLU A 649 -21.12 -4.15 1.65
N THR A 650 -20.79 -3.68 2.85
CA THR A 650 -20.00 -2.45 3.07
C THR A 650 -18.59 -2.74 3.56
N ARG A 651 -18.22 -4.02 3.65
CA ARG A 651 -16.93 -4.52 4.18
C ARG A 651 -16.55 -3.86 5.50
N SER A 652 -17.54 -3.72 6.40
CA SER A 652 -17.40 -2.96 7.64
C SER A 652 -17.64 -3.83 8.86
N LEU A 653 -16.77 -3.65 9.86
CA LEU A 653 -16.87 -4.28 11.18
C LEU A 653 -17.20 -3.22 12.22
N ILE A 654 -18.16 -3.49 13.09
CA ILE A 654 -18.62 -2.55 14.12
C ILE A 654 -18.55 -3.21 15.49
N GLY A 655 -17.97 -2.50 16.47
CA GLY A 655 -17.87 -2.96 17.84
C GLY A 655 -18.17 -1.87 18.86
N ASN A 656 -18.18 -2.28 20.13
CA ASN A 656 -18.34 -1.41 21.30
C ASN A 656 -17.12 -1.50 22.19
N LEU A 657 -16.80 -0.44 22.94
CA LEU A 657 -15.81 -0.54 24.01
C LEU A 657 -16.36 -1.44 25.13
N VAL A 658 -15.50 -2.30 25.66
CA VAL A 658 -15.73 -3.04 26.91
C VAL A 658 -15.00 -2.28 27.99
N LEU A 659 -15.76 -1.69 28.91
CA LEU A 659 -15.25 -0.86 30.01
C LEU A 659 -14.76 -1.71 31.19
#